data_AF-A0A7C5DDZ7-F1
#
_entry.id   AF-A0A7C5DDZ7-F1
#
_cell.length_a   1.000
_cell.length_b   1.000
_cell.length_c   1.000
_cell.angle_alpha   90.00
_cell.angle_beta   90.00
_cell.angle_gamma   90.00
#
_symmetry.space_group_name_H-M   'P 1'
#
loop_
_entity.id
_entity.type
_entity.pdbx_description
1 polymer ?
#
loop_
_entity_poly.entity_id
_entity_poly.type
_entity_poly.pdbx_seq_one_letter_code
_entity_poly.pdbx_strand_id
1 'polypeptide(L)'
;MGEQKTNVTAPPVVERFGEARHRDPVSPDSKKQWFQRGSSSETPTYNFIIPANLSEQTVRNDGIGHGWAEFEGISVSQDSNPQEFNGAISTDPNGKNFRFVDIAWQFILRSDIETFGSSTEEWASALLEKLELRKKNGKPMASWVLPMLKSIVNTTIPVKEMLAFKYAALTKLVFDGFLGDVHLYGDYGRTRGRAVRHFHVVLDEIMIRDFLQWYWQIYYQSKEQNGKKPAYEPPEFTILAHSLGSIMSFDSLVYAHIRDDIRRNDYTSEEWPESLPFPGYDFIHDIEKKNWNYLHGKLQSIWKAEQDNPAILDVIRHIIPNADELFNANTVPANGEKQKSIAAPDIPYVSWKNHVTNFITIGSPVDKFLALWSDNYLHLHDTSTVAVSAPEKMFHYNFCDEQDPVGHHLEEAMKTPVYQTLFNTDPIGNHDVVFRRYGIPGVAHNLYWTDQELFFGIIDKIIDTKTANTSAEFVWKEIHQKTRAFKSAKRWAYYLIPLITTLATTALVSYGIMNDSLLWRWLSIIAAVLLWVQPNLLTAYKDETVDSRKMARSWLEDKWNKIRPVRGIFSRLVSAAIEWRRILIVESLDSNTVPVDGTHYDVSERIAFQSQEMTDKPLKYVALLIAVAGLSLAGSLALGYTLYYPFEADELLHIHLFTHLSTISGPWLNAGKIAFFFTLSYSLVRFYVAGSFLGAWKRCRPE
;
A
#
# COMPACT_ATOMS: atom_id res chain seq x y z
N MET A 1 -10.18 0.63 0.85
CA MET A 1 -9.86 1.10 -0.51
C MET A 1 -10.96 0.68 -1.48
N GLY A 2 -12.20 1.07 -1.19
CA GLY A 2 -13.38 0.62 -1.94
C GLY A 2 -13.72 1.62 -3.04
N GLU A 3 -13.88 1.12 -4.25
CA GLU A 3 -14.65 1.72 -5.35
C GLU A 3 -14.55 3.24 -5.48
N GLN A 4 -13.35 3.74 -5.78
CA GLN A 4 -13.28 5.10 -6.33
C GLN A 4 -13.89 5.06 -7.73
N LYS A 5 -15.04 5.72 -7.90
CA LYS A 5 -15.73 5.82 -9.17
C LYS A 5 -14.93 6.75 -10.09
N THR A 6 -14.95 6.48 -11.39
CA THR A 6 -14.40 7.37 -12.41
C THR A 6 -14.98 8.78 -12.20
N ASN A 7 -14.12 9.80 -12.24
CA ASN A 7 -14.48 11.18 -11.96
C ASN A 7 -15.02 11.41 -10.54
N VAL A 8 -14.53 10.71 -9.52
CA VAL A 8 -14.76 11.09 -8.12
C VAL A 8 -13.42 11.38 -7.47
N THR A 9 -13.10 12.67 -7.33
CA THR A 9 -11.91 13.10 -6.58
C THR A 9 -12.02 12.69 -5.15
N ALA A 10 -10.98 12.00 -4.66
CA ALA A 10 -10.89 11.50 -3.31
C ALA A 10 -11.07 12.67 -2.34
N PRO A 11 -12.25 12.85 -1.71
CA PRO A 11 -12.53 14.02 -0.89
C PRO A 11 -11.48 14.27 0.19
N PRO A 12 -10.95 13.22 0.87
CA PRO A 12 -9.88 13.42 1.84
C PRO A 12 -8.65 14.13 1.29
N VAL A 13 -8.23 13.86 0.04
CA VAL A 13 -7.04 14.51 -0.54
C VAL A 13 -7.28 16.00 -0.75
N VAL A 14 -8.45 16.35 -1.31
CA VAL A 14 -8.84 17.75 -1.53
C VAL A 14 -8.95 18.49 -0.20
N GLU A 15 -9.57 17.87 0.82
CA GLU A 15 -9.62 18.41 2.17
C GLU A 15 -8.23 18.72 2.72
N ARG A 16 -7.29 17.77 2.61
CA ARG A 16 -5.94 17.97 3.14
C ARG A 16 -5.16 19.03 2.38
N PHE A 17 -5.31 19.12 1.06
CA PHE A 17 -4.71 20.20 0.27
C PHE A 17 -5.30 21.57 0.64
N GLY A 18 -6.63 21.65 0.79
CA GLY A 18 -7.31 22.87 1.23
C GLY A 18 -6.86 23.30 2.62
N GLU A 19 -6.83 22.37 3.59
CA GLU A 19 -6.32 22.62 4.95
C GLU A 19 -4.86 23.08 4.95
N ALA A 20 -4.01 22.48 4.10
CA ALA A 20 -2.59 22.86 4.00
C ALA A 20 -2.44 24.30 3.52
N ARG A 21 -3.20 24.69 2.49
CA ARG A 21 -3.18 26.05 1.92
C ARG A 21 -3.74 27.12 2.83
N HIS A 22 -4.66 26.77 3.72
CA HIS A 22 -5.30 27.69 4.68
C HIS A 22 -4.65 27.69 6.05
N ARG A 23 -3.55 26.96 6.22
CA ARG A 23 -2.81 27.00 7.47
C ARG A 23 -2.17 28.39 7.59
N ASP A 24 -2.56 29.15 8.61
CA ASP A 24 -1.84 30.38 8.96
C ASP A 24 -0.33 30.07 9.00
N PRO A 25 0.53 30.86 8.33
CA PRO A 25 1.97 30.66 8.38
C PRO A 25 2.40 30.76 9.84
N VAL A 26 2.67 29.60 10.42
CA VAL A 26 2.70 29.43 11.87
C VAL A 26 3.92 30.15 12.41
N SER A 27 3.72 31.32 13.04
CA SER A 27 4.70 31.86 13.98
C SER A 27 5.07 30.73 14.95
N PRO A 28 6.37 30.49 15.25
CA PRO A 28 6.80 29.42 16.14
C PRO A 28 6.02 29.31 17.46
N ASP A 29 5.49 30.42 17.96
CA ASP A 29 4.68 30.49 19.19
C ASP A 29 3.21 30.08 19.01
N SER A 30 2.65 30.25 17.81
CA SER A 30 1.27 29.85 17.46
C SER A 30 1.11 28.33 17.22
N LYS A 31 2.22 27.60 17.04
CA LYS A 31 2.25 26.13 16.91
C LYS A 31 1.57 25.43 18.10
N LYS A 32 1.63 25.99 19.31
CA LYS A 32 0.94 25.43 20.49
C LYS A 32 -0.58 25.61 20.46
N GLN A 33 -1.09 26.64 19.79
CA GLN A 33 -2.53 26.97 19.77
C GLN A 33 -3.33 26.07 18.84
N TRP A 34 -2.78 25.71 17.67
CA TRP A 34 -3.49 24.85 16.71
C TRP A 34 -3.72 23.43 17.26
N PHE A 35 -2.71 22.85 17.93
CA PHE A 35 -2.87 21.56 18.63
C PHE A 35 -3.82 21.62 19.83
N GLN A 36 -4.03 22.81 20.43
CA GLN A 36 -5.00 22.99 21.53
C GLN A 36 -6.45 23.19 21.06
N ARG A 37 -6.70 23.52 19.78
CA ARG A 37 -8.05 23.51 19.20
C ARG A 37 -8.68 22.10 19.13
N GLY A 38 -7.88 21.05 19.29
CA GLY A 38 -8.26 19.64 19.14
C GLY A 38 -9.23 19.03 20.18
N SER A 39 -10.16 19.78 20.78
CA SER A 39 -11.29 19.14 21.47
C SER A 39 -12.60 19.94 21.56
N SER A 40 -12.66 21.19 21.08
CA SER A 40 -13.86 22.03 21.25
C SER A 40 -14.24 22.94 20.07
N SER A 41 -13.38 23.15 19.08
CA SER A 41 -13.81 23.80 17.84
C SER A 41 -14.28 22.73 16.87
N GLU A 42 -15.54 22.82 16.44
CA GLU A 42 -16.10 22.01 15.35
C GLU A 42 -15.05 21.87 14.24
N THR A 43 -14.67 20.63 13.91
CA THR A 43 -13.90 20.37 12.69
C THR A 43 -14.59 21.10 11.55
N PRO A 44 -13.87 21.88 10.72
CA PRO A 44 -14.46 22.55 9.57
C PRO A 44 -15.30 21.51 8.82
N THR A 45 -16.62 21.65 8.87
CA THR A 45 -17.50 20.73 8.18
C THR A 45 -17.53 21.21 6.74
N TYR A 46 -16.67 20.63 5.90
CA TYR A 46 -16.71 20.82 4.45
C TYR A 46 -17.96 20.11 3.90
N ASN A 47 -19.14 20.62 4.27
CA ASN A 47 -20.45 20.04 3.95
C ASN A 47 -20.73 20.02 2.43
N PHE A 48 -19.81 20.55 1.62
CA PHE A 48 -19.94 20.80 0.19
C PHE A 48 -18.80 20.26 -0.65
N ILE A 49 -17.99 19.29 -0.17
CA ILE A 49 -17.19 18.50 -1.12
C ILE A 49 -18.16 17.56 -1.84
N ILE A 50 -18.83 18.16 -2.80
CA ILE A 50 -19.64 17.50 -3.77
C ILE A 50 -18.72 16.45 -4.41
N PRO A 51 -19.04 15.15 -4.32
CA PRO A 51 -18.25 14.16 -5.01
C PRO A 51 -18.21 14.56 -6.49
N ALA A 52 -17.07 14.37 -7.13
CA ALA A 52 -16.90 14.81 -8.52
C ALA A 52 -17.84 14.04 -9.51
N ASN A 53 -18.74 13.17 -9.00
CA ASN A 53 -19.90 12.72 -9.77
C ASN A 53 -20.86 13.85 -10.17
N LEU A 54 -20.79 15.03 -9.55
CA LEU A 54 -21.40 16.27 -10.08
C LEU A 54 -20.38 17.17 -10.83
N SER A 55 -19.11 16.77 -10.89
CA SER A 55 -18.19 17.14 -11.97
C SER A 55 -18.47 16.34 -13.25
N GLU A 56 -19.71 15.93 -13.50
CA GLU A 56 -20.25 15.97 -14.86
C GLU A 56 -20.04 17.36 -15.52
N GLN A 57 -19.64 18.37 -14.74
CA GLN A 57 -18.89 19.56 -15.16
C GLN A 57 -17.39 19.34 -15.48
N THR A 58 -16.91 18.16 -15.91
CA THR A 58 -15.62 17.98 -16.65
C THR A 58 -15.70 18.60 -18.05
N VAL A 59 -16.45 19.69 -18.13
CA VAL A 59 -17.36 20.09 -19.18
C VAL A 59 -17.63 21.57 -18.90
N ARG A 60 -16.98 22.42 -19.67
CA ARG A 60 -17.76 23.52 -20.25
C ARG A 60 -18.23 23.17 -21.67
N ASN A 61 -18.54 21.90 -22.00
CA ASN A 61 -19.80 21.50 -22.70
C ASN A 61 -19.97 20.10 -23.38
N ASP A 62 -19.00 19.16 -23.46
CA ASP A 62 -19.23 17.92 -24.27
C ASP A 62 -19.13 16.53 -23.59
N GLY A 63 -18.94 16.42 -22.25
CA GLY A 63 -19.29 15.22 -21.46
C GLY A 63 -18.55 13.88 -21.70
N ILE A 64 -17.50 13.81 -22.50
CA ILE A 64 -16.84 12.55 -22.88
C ILE A 64 -15.39 12.54 -22.37
N GLY A 65 -14.99 11.51 -21.60
CA GLY A 65 -13.61 11.21 -21.18
C GLY A 65 -13.18 11.70 -19.80
N HIS A 66 -11.87 11.64 -19.51
CA HIS A 66 -11.31 12.10 -18.22
C HIS A 66 -11.15 13.62 -18.20
N GLY A 67 -11.31 14.22 -17.03
CA GLY A 67 -11.01 15.64 -16.81
C GLY A 67 -10.37 15.84 -15.45
N TRP A 68 -10.43 17.08 -14.94
CA TRP A 68 -9.94 17.41 -13.60
C TRP A 68 -11.05 18.10 -12.78
N ALA A 69 -10.89 18.05 -11.47
CA ALA A 69 -11.63 18.90 -10.53
C ALA A 69 -10.76 20.07 -10.10
N GLU A 70 -11.35 21.26 -9.97
CA GLU A 70 -10.67 22.47 -9.49
C GLU A 70 -11.56 23.12 -8.41
N PHE A 71 -10.95 23.53 -7.29
CA PHE A 71 -11.66 24.05 -6.13
C PHE A 71 -11.17 25.46 -5.78
N GLU A 72 -12.08 26.34 -5.37
CA GLU A 72 -11.73 27.70 -4.95
C GLU A 72 -10.92 27.68 -3.65
N GLY A 73 -9.91 28.55 -3.56
CA GLY A 73 -9.08 28.71 -2.37
C GLY A 73 -7.85 27.80 -2.31
N ILE A 74 -7.74 26.76 -3.15
CA ILE A 74 -6.55 25.90 -3.20
C ILE A 74 -5.57 26.44 -4.27
N SER A 75 -5.06 27.65 -4.06
CA SER A 75 -4.16 28.33 -5.01
C SER A 75 -2.84 27.56 -5.24
N VAL A 76 -2.33 27.57 -6.47
CA VAL A 76 -1.01 27.02 -6.83
C VAL A 76 0.12 27.92 -6.31
N SER A 77 -0.13 29.23 -6.22
CA SER A 77 0.79 30.19 -5.61
C SER A 77 0.47 30.41 -4.14
N GLN A 78 1.51 30.65 -3.33
CA GLN A 78 1.36 31.18 -1.98
C GLN A 78 0.93 32.65 -2.07
N ASP A 79 -0.34 32.90 -2.34
CA ASP A 79 -0.88 34.25 -2.41
C ASP A 79 -0.93 34.89 -1.02
N SER A 80 -0.64 36.20 -0.95
CA SER A 80 -0.66 36.97 0.31
C SER A 80 -2.03 37.10 0.97
N ASN A 81 -3.11 36.70 0.28
CA ASN A 81 -4.48 36.75 0.79
C ASN A 81 -5.28 35.53 0.27
N PRO A 82 -5.08 34.34 0.86
CA PRO A 82 -5.77 33.14 0.41
C PRO A 82 -7.29 33.29 0.59
N GLN A 83 -8.05 33.09 -0.49
CA GLN A 83 -9.50 32.99 -0.43
C GLN A 83 -9.87 31.73 0.38
N GLU A 84 -10.74 31.85 1.38
CA GLU A 84 -11.14 30.73 2.25
C GLU A 84 -11.64 29.50 1.47
N PHE A 85 -11.02 28.34 1.70
CA PHE A 85 -11.47 27.06 1.18
C PHE A 85 -12.70 26.57 1.93
N ASN A 86 -13.82 26.48 1.21
CA ASN A 86 -15.10 25.97 1.69
C ASN A 86 -15.57 24.70 0.95
N GLY A 87 -14.72 24.15 0.07
CA GLY A 87 -15.05 23.00 -0.77
C GLY A 87 -15.80 23.33 -2.07
N ALA A 88 -16.04 24.61 -2.39
CA ALA A 88 -16.71 25.01 -3.63
C ALA A 88 -15.84 24.75 -4.87
N ILE A 89 -16.49 24.34 -5.97
CA ILE A 89 -15.87 24.17 -7.29
C ILE A 89 -15.49 25.55 -7.84
N SER A 90 -14.30 25.64 -8.45
CA SER A 90 -13.83 26.87 -9.10
C SER A 90 -14.74 27.29 -10.24
N THR A 91 -15.25 28.52 -10.17
CA THR A 91 -16.04 29.13 -11.25
C THR A 91 -15.18 29.82 -12.31
N ASP A 92 -13.89 30.05 -12.02
CA ASP A 92 -12.91 30.70 -12.89
C ASP A 92 -11.68 29.81 -13.11
N PRO A 93 -11.65 29.00 -14.18
CA PRO A 93 -10.67 27.93 -14.38
C PRO A 93 -9.36 28.42 -15.01
N ASN A 94 -8.91 29.61 -14.62
CA ASN A 94 -7.72 30.29 -15.14
C ASN A 94 -6.39 29.64 -14.71
N GLY A 95 -6.40 28.39 -14.20
CA GLY A 95 -5.21 27.67 -13.78
C GLY A 95 -4.56 28.23 -12.50
N LYS A 96 -5.32 29.00 -11.72
CA LYS A 96 -4.83 29.59 -10.46
C LYS A 96 -4.87 28.61 -9.29
N ASN A 97 -5.72 27.58 -9.35
CA ASN A 97 -5.84 26.58 -8.30
C ASN A 97 -5.30 25.22 -8.75
N PHE A 98 -5.00 24.35 -7.78
CA PHE A 98 -4.68 22.97 -8.05
C PHE A 98 -5.83 22.29 -8.81
N ARG A 99 -5.43 21.52 -9.82
CA ARG A 99 -6.32 20.65 -10.58
C ARG A 99 -6.05 19.20 -10.17
N PHE A 100 -7.11 18.50 -9.78
CA PHE A 100 -7.04 17.13 -9.29
C PHE A 100 -7.54 16.18 -10.38
N VAL A 101 -6.72 15.20 -10.73
CA VAL A 101 -7.04 14.14 -11.68
C VAL A 101 -6.92 12.80 -10.96
N ASP A 102 -7.98 12.00 -11.01
CA ASP A 102 -7.99 10.66 -10.41
C ASP A 102 -7.89 9.59 -11.51
N ILE A 103 -6.95 8.67 -11.31
CA ILE A 103 -6.76 7.52 -12.19
C ILE A 103 -7.24 6.27 -11.45
N ALA A 104 -8.21 5.57 -12.03
CA ALA A 104 -8.85 4.41 -11.42
C ALA A 104 -8.60 3.14 -12.24
N TRP A 105 -7.77 2.22 -11.74
CA TRP A 105 -7.48 0.95 -12.42
C TRP A 105 -8.46 -0.18 -12.13
N GLN A 106 -9.40 0.02 -11.21
CA GLN A 106 -10.23 -1.06 -10.68
C GLN A 106 -11.08 -1.73 -11.77
N PHE A 107 -11.51 -1.00 -12.81
CA PHE A 107 -12.28 -1.61 -13.90
C PHE A 107 -11.44 -2.61 -14.72
N ILE A 108 -10.13 -2.38 -14.85
CA ILE A 108 -9.20 -3.29 -15.54
C ILE A 108 -9.06 -4.55 -14.70
N LEU A 109 -8.73 -4.38 -13.43
CA LEU A 109 -8.57 -5.48 -12.48
C LEU A 109 -9.84 -6.33 -12.37
N ARG A 110 -11.02 -5.70 -12.28
CA ARG A 110 -12.31 -6.42 -12.26
C ARG A 110 -12.61 -7.16 -13.56
N SER A 111 -12.28 -6.57 -14.71
CA SER A 111 -12.48 -7.27 -15.98
C SER A 111 -11.59 -8.50 -16.12
N ASP A 112 -10.37 -8.42 -15.58
CA ASP A 112 -9.37 -9.47 -15.70
C ASP A 112 -9.49 -10.53 -14.58
N ILE A 113 -9.96 -10.17 -13.37
CA ILE A 113 -10.10 -11.11 -12.24
C ILE A 113 -11.12 -12.22 -12.54
N GLU A 114 -12.16 -11.94 -13.33
CA GLU A 114 -13.17 -12.94 -13.70
C GLU A 114 -12.60 -14.01 -14.64
N THR A 115 -11.60 -13.66 -15.44
CA THR A 115 -11.01 -14.55 -16.46
C THR A 115 -9.71 -15.19 -15.99
N PHE A 116 -8.90 -14.44 -15.25
CA PHE A 116 -7.53 -14.78 -14.89
C PHE A 116 -7.31 -14.85 -13.38
N GLY A 117 -8.28 -14.45 -12.56
CA GLY A 117 -8.14 -14.54 -11.11
C GLY A 117 -7.94 -15.99 -10.65
N SER A 118 -7.00 -16.18 -9.72
CA SER A 118 -6.85 -17.42 -8.96
C SER A 118 -7.09 -17.14 -7.49
N SER A 119 -7.46 -18.18 -6.72
CA SER A 119 -7.63 -18.04 -5.28
C SER A 119 -6.32 -17.66 -4.59
N THR A 120 -6.42 -16.98 -3.44
CA THR A 120 -5.24 -16.59 -2.64
C THR A 120 -4.32 -17.76 -2.33
N GLU A 121 -4.90 -18.92 -2.09
CA GLU A 121 -4.22 -20.17 -1.81
C GLU A 121 -3.39 -20.65 -3.00
N GLU A 122 -4.00 -20.68 -4.18
CA GLU A 122 -3.36 -21.17 -5.40
C GLU A 122 -2.21 -20.27 -5.83
N TRP A 123 -2.46 -18.97 -5.98
CA TRP A 123 -1.42 -18.07 -6.49
C TRP A 123 -0.28 -17.89 -5.49
N ALA A 124 -0.56 -17.79 -4.19
CA ALA A 124 0.50 -17.61 -3.20
C ALA A 124 1.37 -18.88 -3.08
N SER A 125 0.78 -20.06 -3.28
CA SER A 125 1.53 -21.33 -3.30
C SER A 125 2.38 -21.46 -4.57
N ALA A 126 1.83 -21.12 -5.73
CA ALA A 126 2.57 -21.13 -7.00
C ALA A 126 3.74 -20.14 -6.98
N LEU A 127 3.52 -18.93 -6.48
CA LEU A 127 4.55 -17.92 -6.30
C LEU A 127 5.63 -18.39 -5.32
N LEU A 128 5.23 -19.04 -4.22
CA LEU A 128 6.17 -19.60 -3.25
C LEU A 128 7.05 -20.69 -3.87
N GLU A 129 6.46 -21.62 -4.63
CA GLU A 129 7.20 -22.67 -5.34
C GLU A 129 8.19 -22.08 -6.34
N LYS A 130 7.76 -21.07 -7.12
CA LYS A 130 8.62 -20.35 -8.08
C LYS A 130 9.83 -19.74 -7.37
N LEU A 131 9.62 -19.08 -6.23
CA LEU A 131 10.69 -18.42 -5.47
C LEU A 131 11.61 -19.42 -4.76
N GLU A 132 11.10 -20.56 -4.29
CA GLU A 132 11.93 -21.65 -3.76
C GLU A 132 12.82 -22.27 -4.84
N LEU A 133 12.28 -22.47 -6.05
CA LEU A 133 13.05 -22.93 -7.19
C LEU A 133 14.12 -21.91 -7.60
N ARG A 134 13.77 -20.61 -7.61
CA ARG A 134 14.71 -19.51 -7.86
C ARG A 134 15.90 -19.56 -6.88
N LYS A 135 15.61 -19.70 -5.58
CA LYS A 135 16.64 -19.84 -4.54
C LYS A 135 17.50 -21.09 -4.74
N LYS A 136 16.89 -22.24 -5.07
CA LYS A 136 17.60 -23.49 -5.35
C LYS A 136 18.57 -23.36 -6.52
N ASN A 137 18.21 -22.55 -7.52
CA ASN A 137 19.01 -22.28 -8.70
C ASN A 137 20.08 -21.19 -8.47
N GLY A 138 20.24 -20.68 -7.25
CA GLY A 138 21.24 -19.65 -6.91
C GLY A 138 20.95 -18.28 -7.52
N LYS A 139 19.73 -18.03 -8.02
CA LYS A 139 19.34 -16.72 -8.54
C LYS A 139 19.19 -15.71 -7.37
N PRO A 140 19.64 -14.46 -7.54
CA PRO A 140 19.56 -13.45 -6.49
C PRO A 140 18.09 -13.17 -6.14
N MET A 141 17.85 -12.98 -4.85
CA MET A 141 16.55 -12.69 -4.25
C MET A 141 16.77 -12.11 -2.86
N ALA A 142 15.99 -11.10 -2.49
CA ALA A 142 16.07 -10.52 -1.17
C ALA A 142 15.76 -11.57 -0.07
N SER A 143 16.52 -11.52 1.02
CA SER A 143 16.54 -12.52 2.09
C SER A 143 15.19 -12.68 2.80
N TRP A 144 14.40 -11.60 2.83
CA TRP A 144 13.12 -11.49 3.52
C TRP A 144 11.92 -12.05 2.72
N VAL A 145 12.04 -12.18 1.39
CA VAL A 145 10.93 -12.53 0.48
C VAL A 145 10.29 -13.87 0.83
N LEU A 146 11.08 -14.94 0.91
CA LEU A 146 10.58 -16.29 1.22
C LEU A 146 9.99 -16.37 2.64
N PRO A 147 10.67 -15.89 3.70
CA PRO A 147 10.09 -15.82 5.04
C PRO A 147 8.76 -15.06 5.08
N MET A 148 8.67 -13.92 4.40
CA MET A 148 7.45 -13.11 4.33
C MET A 148 6.32 -13.88 3.66
N LEU A 149 6.54 -14.41 2.45
CA LEU A 149 5.50 -15.13 1.72
C LEU A 149 5.05 -16.40 2.44
N LYS A 150 5.98 -17.15 3.05
CA LYS A 150 5.64 -18.28 3.93
C LYS A 150 4.80 -17.84 5.13
N SER A 151 5.11 -16.69 5.72
CA SER A 151 4.33 -16.15 6.84
C SER A 151 2.91 -15.78 6.39
N ILE A 152 2.77 -15.15 5.21
CA ILE A 152 1.48 -14.82 4.60
C ILE A 152 0.70 -16.11 4.34
N VAL A 153 1.21 -17.05 3.54
CA VAL A 153 0.54 -18.32 3.22
C VAL A 153 0.10 -19.05 4.49
N ASN A 154 1.00 -19.17 5.48
CA ASN A 154 0.69 -19.87 6.72
C ASN A 154 -0.28 -19.10 7.62
N THR A 155 -0.45 -17.78 7.50
CA THR A 155 -1.33 -17.01 8.41
C THR A 155 -2.65 -16.64 7.73
N THR A 156 -2.55 -16.09 6.53
CA THR A 156 -3.63 -15.55 5.71
C THR A 156 -4.62 -16.64 5.32
N ILE A 157 -4.17 -17.82 4.87
CA ILE A 157 -5.07 -18.90 4.43
C ILE A 157 -5.94 -19.43 5.59
N PRO A 158 -5.40 -19.84 6.76
CA PRO A 158 -6.25 -20.27 7.88
C PRO A 158 -7.20 -19.17 8.37
N VAL A 159 -6.74 -17.90 8.35
CA VAL A 159 -7.59 -16.76 8.72
C VAL A 159 -8.73 -16.59 7.72
N LYS A 160 -8.46 -16.76 6.41
CA LYS A 160 -9.47 -16.76 5.34
C LYS A 160 -10.54 -17.81 5.60
N GLU A 161 -10.14 -19.06 5.82
CA GLU A 161 -11.04 -20.19 6.08
C GLU A 161 -11.93 -19.94 7.31
N MET A 162 -11.34 -19.43 8.39
CA MET A 162 -12.06 -19.11 9.62
C MET A 162 -13.04 -17.95 9.43
N LEU A 163 -12.63 -16.89 8.73
CA LEU A 163 -13.49 -15.74 8.45
C LEU A 163 -14.60 -16.09 7.46
N ALA A 164 -14.33 -16.96 6.47
CA ALA A 164 -15.32 -17.38 5.48
C ALA A 164 -16.57 -18.00 6.12
N PHE A 165 -16.41 -18.71 7.25
CA PHE A 165 -17.51 -19.34 7.97
C PHE A 165 -18.59 -18.34 8.43
N LYS A 166 -18.20 -17.13 8.85
CA LYS A 166 -19.13 -16.12 9.40
C LYS A 166 -19.25 -14.85 8.55
N TYR A 167 -18.21 -14.52 7.80
CA TYR A 167 -18.06 -13.27 7.08
C TYR A 167 -17.65 -13.52 5.62
N ALA A 168 -18.30 -14.47 4.95
CA ALA A 168 -17.99 -14.84 3.56
C ALA A 168 -17.84 -13.63 2.61
N ALA A 169 -18.71 -12.62 2.74
CA ALA A 169 -18.63 -11.40 1.93
C ALA A 169 -17.35 -10.58 2.20
N LEU A 170 -16.97 -10.42 3.48
CA LEU A 170 -15.73 -9.73 3.85
C LEU A 170 -14.51 -10.53 3.39
N THR A 171 -14.56 -11.86 3.54
CA THR A 171 -13.49 -12.74 3.08
C THR A 171 -13.31 -12.63 1.56
N LYS A 172 -14.40 -12.71 0.79
CA LYS A 172 -14.35 -12.51 -0.67
C LYS A 172 -13.77 -11.14 -1.02
N LEU A 173 -14.22 -10.08 -0.34
CA LEU A 173 -13.73 -8.72 -0.57
C LEU A 173 -12.23 -8.57 -0.30
N VAL A 174 -11.73 -9.14 0.80
CA VAL A 174 -10.33 -8.98 1.20
C VAL A 174 -9.40 -9.89 0.40
N PHE A 175 -9.74 -11.17 0.31
CA PHE A 175 -8.83 -12.19 -0.21
C PHE A 175 -8.96 -12.39 -1.72
N ASP A 176 -10.17 -12.35 -2.24
CA ASP A 176 -10.41 -12.52 -3.68
C ASP A 176 -10.45 -11.15 -4.39
N GLY A 177 -10.80 -10.07 -3.66
CA GLY A 177 -10.68 -8.69 -4.12
C GLY A 177 -9.27 -8.14 -3.95
N PHE A 178 -8.93 -7.57 -2.77
CA PHE A 178 -7.67 -6.84 -2.61
C PHE A 178 -6.40 -7.67 -2.86
N LEU A 179 -6.31 -8.88 -2.28
CA LEU A 179 -5.17 -9.76 -2.55
C LEU A 179 -5.22 -10.36 -3.96
N GLY A 180 -6.42 -10.53 -4.53
CA GLY A 180 -6.61 -10.91 -5.92
C GLY A 180 -6.07 -9.86 -6.89
N ASP A 181 -6.30 -8.58 -6.61
CA ASP A 181 -5.80 -7.45 -7.41
C ASP A 181 -4.26 -7.41 -7.42
N VAL A 182 -3.63 -7.66 -6.26
CA VAL A 182 -2.16 -7.74 -6.13
C VAL A 182 -1.60 -8.88 -6.98
N HIS A 183 -2.21 -10.07 -6.87
CA HIS A 183 -1.87 -11.21 -7.71
C HIS A 183 -2.03 -10.91 -9.19
N LEU A 184 -3.18 -10.37 -9.56
CA LEU A 184 -3.53 -10.13 -10.95
C LEU A 184 -2.53 -9.19 -11.62
N TYR A 185 -2.16 -8.11 -10.92
CA TYR A 185 -1.15 -7.19 -11.42
C TYR A 185 0.25 -7.80 -11.45
N GLY A 186 0.58 -8.62 -10.44
CA GLY A 186 1.89 -9.25 -10.30
C GLY A 186 2.17 -10.32 -11.33
N ASP A 187 1.23 -11.24 -11.57
CA ASP A 187 1.44 -12.42 -12.42
C ASP A 187 0.97 -12.23 -13.87
N TYR A 188 0.04 -11.32 -14.15
CA TYR A 188 -0.54 -11.18 -15.50
C TYR A 188 -0.02 -9.93 -16.20
N GLY A 189 1.00 -10.13 -17.04
CA GLY A 189 1.59 -9.07 -17.87
C GLY A 189 0.57 -8.31 -18.72
N ARG A 190 -0.53 -8.96 -19.15
CA ARG A 190 -1.64 -8.30 -19.86
C ARG A 190 -2.32 -7.22 -19.03
N THR A 191 -2.66 -7.55 -17.79
CA THR A 191 -3.33 -6.60 -16.87
C THR A 191 -2.42 -5.41 -16.58
N ARG A 192 -1.12 -5.68 -16.39
CA ARG A 192 -0.09 -4.65 -16.25
C ARG A 192 0.01 -3.72 -17.47
N GLY A 193 0.12 -4.27 -18.67
CA GLY A 193 0.18 -3.45 -19.89
C GLY A 193 -1.08 -2.61 -20.13
N ARG A 194 -2.28 -3.16 -19.84
CA ARG A 194 -3.54 -2.40 -19.88
C ARG A 194 -3.57 -1.26 -18.87
N ALA A 195 -3.09 -1.50 -17.65
CA ALA A 195 -3.04 -0.50 -16.59
C ALA A 195 -2.07 0.65 -16.92
N VAL A 196 -0.91 0.31 -17.49
CA VAL A 196 0.08 1.28 -17.99
C VAL A 196 -0.47 2.09 -19.15
N ARG A 197 -1.12 1.45 -20.12
CA ARG A 197 -1.81 2.14 -21.22
C ARG A 197 -2.83 3.13 -20.69
N HIS A 198 -3.69 2.68 -19.77
CA HIS A 198 -4.74 3.53 -19.21
C HIS A 198 -4.16 4.80 -18.57
N PHE A 199 -3.08 4.70 -17.78
CA PHE A 199 -2.40 5.86 -17.21
C PHE A 199 -1.90 6.82 -18.30
N HIS A 200 -1.22 6.29 -19.32
CA HIS A 200 -0.67 7.09 -20.42
C HIS A 200 -1.77 7.84 -21.19
N VAL A 201 -2.86 7.13 -21.52
CA VAL A 201 -4.02 7.69 -22.21
C VAL A 201 -4.66 8.80 -21.40
N VAL A 202 -4.89 8.58 -20.09
CA VAL A 202 -5.50 9.60 -19.23
C VAL A 202 -4.66 10.86 -19.23
N LEU A 203 -3.34 10.77 -19.04
CA LEU A 203 -2.49 11.95 -19.01
C LEU A 203 -2.35 12.64 -20.38
N ASP A 204 -2.36 11.90 -21.49
CA ASP A 204 -2.45 12.51 -22.83
C ASP A 204 -3.79 13.23 -23.03
N GLU A 205 -4.91 12.65 -22.57
CA GLU A 205 -6.23 13.31 -22.59
C GLU A 205 -6.20 14.62 -21.79
N ILE A 206 -5.54 14.65 -20.63
CA ILE A 206 -5.40 15.86 -19.80
C ILE A 206 -4.57 16.92 -20.52
N MET A 207 -3.42 16.56 -21.12
CA MET A 207 -2.60 17.49 -21.91
C MET A 207 -3.38 18.15 -23.04
N ILE A 208 -4.14 17.35 -23.79
CA ILE A 208 -4.94 17.87 -24.91
C ILE A 208 -6.04 18.79 -24.40
N ARG A 209 -6.73 18.43 -23.31
CA ARG A 209 -7.82 19.23 -22.75
C ARG A 209 -7.33 20.55 -22.18
N ASP A 210 -6.18 20.55 -21.53
CA ASP A 210 -5.56 21.78 -21.04
C ASP A 210 -5.27 22.74 -22.20
N PHE A 211 -4.63 22.24 -23.27
CA PHE A 211 -4.41 23.01 -24.49
C PHE A 211 -5.71 23.52 -25.11
N LEU A 212 -6.74 22.67 -25.24
CA LEU A 212 -8.04 23.07 -25.78
C LEU A 212 -8.67 24.17 -24.92
N GLN A 213 -8.60 24.06 -23.60
CA GLN A 213 -9.13 25.07 -22.69
C GLN A 213 -8.39 26.40 -22.86
N TRP A 214 -7.06 26.38 -22.82
CA TRP A 214 -6.24 27.55 -23.05
C TRP A 214 -6.53 28.19 -24.41
N TYR A 215 -6.61 27.39 -25.48
CA TYR A 215 -6.84 27.89 -26.82
C TYR A 215 -8.17 28.65 -26.91
N TRP A 216 -9.26 28.04 -26.43
CA TRP A 216 -10.60 28.64 -26.59
C TRP A 216 -10.93 29.73 -25.57
N GLN A 217 -10.36 29.68 -24.36
CA GLN A 217 -10.70 30.62 -23.29
C GLN A 217 -9.69 31.77 -23.18
N ILE A 218 -8.42 31.51 -23.45
CA ILE A 218 -7.34 32.46 -23.26
C ILE A 218 -6.88 32.99 -24.61
N TYR A 219 -6.38 32.12 -25.48
CA TYR A 219 -5.77 32.52 -26.75
C TYR A 219 -6.77 33.17 -27.72
N TYR A 220 -7.90 32.52 -27.98
CA TYR A 220 -8.90 32.97 -28.96
C TYR A 220 -9.66 34.21 -28.49
N GLN A 221 -9.92 34.34 -27.19
CA GLN A 221 -10.67 35.48 -26.63
C GLN A 221 -9.79 36.69 -26.34
N SER A 222 -8.48 36.50 -26.16
CA SER A 222 -7.56 37.60 -25.91
C SER A 222 -7.49 38.56 -27.11
N LYS A 223 -7.72 39.84 -26.85
CA LYS A 223 -7.27 40.91 -27.76
C LYS A 223 -5.76 41.00 -27.65
N GLU A 224 -5.07 41.22 -28.76
CA GLU A 224 -3.61 41.42 -28.74
C GLU A 224 -3.24 42.51 -27.72
N GLN A 225 -2.54 42.11 -26.66
CA GLN A 225 -1.95 43.04 -25.70
C GLN A 225 -0.48 43.23 -26.09
N ASN A 226 -0.07 44.47 -26.35
CA ASN A 226 1.31 44.78 -26.80
C ASN A 226 1.74 44.00 -28.06
N GLY A 227 0.79 43.66 -28.94
CA GLY A 227 1.06 42.93 -30.19
C GLY A 227 1.45 41.46 -30.00
N LYS A 228 1.23 40.86 -28.82
CA LYS A 228 1.47 39.43 -28.58
C LYS A 228 0.27 38.79 -27.90
N LYS A 229 -0.15 37.64 -28.43
CA LYS A 229 -1.09 36.76 -27.75
C LYS A 229 -0.37 35.99 -26.64
N PRO A 230 -1.08 35.54 -25.59
CA PRO A 230 -0.51 34.70 -24.56
C PRO A 230 0.07 33.43 -25.17
N ALA A 231 1.21 32.95 -24.66
CA ALA A 231 1.79 31.66 -25.04
C ALA A 231 1.11 30.52 -24.27
N TYR A 232 1.15 29.31 -24.82
CA TYR A 232 0.71 28.12 -24.10
C TYR A 232 1.84 27.63 -23.20
N GLU A 233 1.52 27.40 -21.94
CA GLU A 233 2.41 26.76 -20.99
C GLU A 233 1.79 25.41 -20.63
N PRO A 234 2.45 24.28 -20.96
CA PRO A 234 1.95 22.97 -20.61
C PRO A 234 1.83 22.78 -19.09
N PRO A 235 0.88 21.95 -18.62
CA PRO A 235 0.69 21.72 -17.20
C PRO A 235 1.87 20.94 -16.61
N GLU A 236 2.20 21.23 -15.35
CA GLU A 236 3.14 20.46 -14.54
C GLU A 236 2.39 19.36 -13.77
N PHE A 237 2.92 18.14 -13.78
CA PHE A 237 2.30 16.99 -13.11
C PHE A 237 3.05 16.61 -11.84
N THR A 238 2.31 16.51 -10.74
CA THR A 238 2.72 15.78 -9.53
C THR A 238 1.85 14.55 -9.39
N ILE A 239 2.46 13.36 -9.41
CA ILE A 239 1.77 12.08 -9.30
C ILE A 239 1.78 11.65 -7.83
N LEU A 240 0.62 11.66 -7.19
CA LEU A 240 0.44 11.13 -5.84
C LEU A 240 -0.20 9.74 -5.91
N ALA A 241 0.53 8.71 -5.51
CA ALA A 241 0.08 7.32 -5.60
C ALA A 241 0.18 6.60 -4.26
N HIS A 242 -0.70 5.63 -4.06
CA HIS A 242 -0.78 4.88 -2.80
C HIS A 242 -1.07 3.41 -3.05
N SER A 243 -0.50 2.54 -2.20
CA SER A 243 -0.72 1.09 -2.26
C SER A 243 -0.44 0.54 -3.68
N LEU A 244 -1.31 -0.33 -4.22
CA LEU A 244 -1.16 -0.89 -5.57
C LEU A 244 -1.04 0.19 -6.66
N GLY A 245 -1.66 1.36 -6.48
CA GLY A 245 -1.52 2.49 -7.40
C GLY A 245 -0.08 2.99 -7.52
N SER A 246 0.76 2.81 -6.49
CA SER A 246 2.17 3.20 -6.51
C SER A 246 2.98 2.38 -7.52
N ILE A 247 2.84 1.05 -7.55
CA ILE A 247 3.54 0.24 -8.55
C ILE A 247 2.97 0.43 -9.96
N MET A 248 1.65 0.62 -10.09
CA MET A 248 1.00 0.93 -11.37
C MET A 248 1.49 2.25 -11.96
N SER A 249 1.62 3.28 -11.13
CA SER A 249 2.16 4.58 -11.53
C SER A 249 3.65 4.48 -11.85
N PHE A 250 4.43 3.78 -11.01
CA PHE A 250 5.86 3.56 -11.25
C PHE A 250 6.11 2.90 -12.61
N ASP A 251 5.41 1.81 -12.89
CA ASP A 251 5.49 1.11 -14.18
C ASP A 251 5.11 2.00 -15.35
N SER A 252 4.07 2.82 -15.18
CA SER A 252 3.65 3.76 -16.22
C SER A 252 4.72 4.82 -16.47
N LEU A 253 5.26 5.43 -15.42
CA LEU A 253 6.33 6.42 -15.54
C LEU A 253 7.56 5.81 -16.22
N VAL A 254 8.02 4.63 -15.81
CA VAL A 254 9.14 3.94 -16.46
C VAL A 254 8.82 3.64 -17.94
N TYR A 255 7.65 3.06 -18.21
CA TYR A 255 7.26 2.65 -19.56
C TYR A 255 7.03 3.85 -20.50
N ALA A 256 6.70 5.03 -19.97
CA ALA A 256 6.61 6.27 -20.73
C ALA A 256 7.96 6.69 -21.36
N HIS A 257 9.09 6.27 -20.78
CA HIS A 257 10.44 6.55 -21.27
C HIS A 257 11.10 5.40 -22.05
N ILE A 258 10.45 4.25 -22.18
CA ILE A 258 10.91 3.17 -23.07
C ILE A 258 10.86 3.63 -24.53
N ARG A 259 11.83 3.20 -25.34
CA ARG A 259 11.94 3.56 -26.76
C ARG A 259 10.65 3.26 -27.54
N ASP A 260 10.35 4.11 -28.50
CA ASP A 260 9.09 4.04 -29.27
C ASP A 260 8.96 2.77 -30.12
N ASP A 261 10.05 2.28 -30.69
CA ASP A 261 10.08 1.06 -31.49
C ASP A 261 9.74 -0.18 -30.64
N ILE A 262 10.25 -0.25 -29.41
CA ILE A 262 9.90 -1.31 -28.45
C ILE A 262 8.42 -1.25 -28.09
N ARG A 263 7.89 -0.06 -27.78
CA ARG A 263 6.47 0.11 -27.40
C ARG A 263 5.50 -0.20 -28.54
N ARG A 264 5.90 0.12 -29.78
CA ARG A 264 5.16 -0.21 -31.00
C ARG A 264 5.26 -1.69 -31.37
N ASN A 265 6.11 -2.43 -30.68
CA ASN A 265 6.40 -3.82 -30.98
C ASN A 265 6.93 -4.01 -32.41
N ASP A 266 7.74 -3.05 -32.89
CA ASP A 266 8.36 -3.11 -34.22
C ASP A 266 9.59 -4.03 -34.13
N TYR A 267 9.40 -5.31 -34.48
CA TYR A 267 10.43 -6.34 -34.39
C TYR A 267 11.47 -6.19 -35.51
N THR A 268 12.27 -5.14 -35.48
CA THR A 268 13.44 -5.00 -36.35
C THR A 268 14.66 -5.67 -35.71
N SER A 269 14.66 -7.01 -35.67
CA SER A 269 15.82 -7.89 -35.41
C SER A 269 16.58 -7.84 -34.06
N GLU A 270 16.30 -6.94 -33.12
CA GLU A 270 16.92 -6.94 -31.77
C GLU A 270 16.12 -7.81 -30.78
N GLU A 271 16.81 -8.65 -30.00
CA GLU A 271 16.22 -9.40 -28.88
C GLU A 271 15.98 -8.43 -27.71
N TRP A 272 14.74 -8.04 -27.48
CA TRP A 272 14.35 -7.24 -26.31
C TRP A 272 14.29 -8.11 -25.04
N PRO A 273 14.44 -7.52 -23.83
CA PRO A 273 14.21 -8.25 -22.59
C PRO A 273 12.83 -8.91 -22.58
N GLU A 274 12.71 -10.14 -22.08
CA GLU A 274 11.44 -10.90 -22.04
C GLU A 274 10.28 -10.14 -21.34
N SER A 275 10.60 -9.16 -20.50
CA SER A 275 9.62 -8.29 -19.85
C SER A 275 9.03 -7.18 -20.75
N LEU A 276 9.48 -7.07 -22.01
CA LEU A 276 9.06 -6.05 -22.97
C LEU A 276 8.66 -6.67 -24.33
N PRO A 277 7.72 -6.04 -25.06
CA PRO A 277 6.83 -4.98 -24.60
C PRO A 277 5.83 -5.49 -23.55
N PHE A 278 5.13 -4.58 -22.86
CA PHE A 278 4.10 -5.00 -21.90
C PHE A 278 2.91 -5.59 -22.65
N PRO A 279 2.55 -6.87 -22.40
CA PRO A 279 1.42 -7.47 -23.09
C PRO A 279 0.14 -6.65 -22.87
N GLY A 280 -0.68 -6.48 -23.91
CA GLY A 280 -1.93 -5.74 -23.83
C GLY A 280 -1.81 -4.22 -23.71
N TYR A 281 -0.61 -3.64 -23.83
CA TYR A 281 -0.44 -2.19 -23.92
C TYR A 281 -1.05 -1.57 -25.20
N ASP A 282 -1.19 -2.37 -26.25
CA ASP A 282 -1.87 -2.07 -27.52
C ASP A 282 -3.39 -2.18 -27.44
N PHE A 283 -3.95 -2.66 -26.33
CA PHE A 283 -5.39 -2.86 -26.18
C PHE A 283 -6.13 -1.53 -25.99
N ILE A 284 -6.87 -1.10 -27.00
CA ILE A 284 -7.69 0.12 -26.96
C ILE A 284 -9.10 -0.19 -26.44
N HIS A 285 -9.53 0.46 -25.35
CA HIS A 285 -10.90 0.31 -24.85
C HIS A 285 -11.89 1.14 -25.68
N ASP A 286 -13.15 0.69 -25.83
CA ASP A 286 -14.16 1.40 -26.62
C ASP A 286 -14.44 2.84 -26.15
N ILE A 287 -14.41 3.04 -24.83
CA ILE A 287 -14.57 4.37 -24.21
C ILE A 287 -13.40 5.26 -24.60
N GLU A 288 -12.17 4.75 -24.49
CA GLU A 288 -10.96 5.46 -24.91
C GLU A 288 -11.03 5.84 -26.39
N LYS A 289 -11.47 4.91 -27.26
CA LYS A 289 -11.63 5.19 -28.69
C LYS A 289 -12.59 6.35 -28.95
N LYS A 290 -13.72 6.40 -28.23
CA LYS A 290 -14.67 7.52 -28.33
C LYS A 290 -14.07 8.84 -27.87
N ASN A 291 -13.33 8.83 -26.76
CA ASN A 291 -12.65 10.02 -26.24
C ASN A 291 -11.64 10.56 -27.24
N TRP A 292 -10.78 9.70 -27.79
CA TRP A 292 -9.77 10.09 -28.78
C TRP A 292 -10.38 10.65 -30.04
N ASN A 293 -11.42 10.02 -30.59
CA ASN A 293 -12.12 10.54 -31.76
C ASN A 293 -12.65 11.97 -31.51
N TYR A 294 -13.18 12.22 -30.31
CA TYR A 294 -13.65 13.53 -29.90
C TYR A 294 -12.50 14.55 -29.80
N LEU A 295 -11.43 14.23 -29.08
CA LEU A 295 -10.29 15.12 -28.87
C LEU A 295 -9.53 15.42 -30.18
N HIS A 296 -9.26 14.40 -31.00
CA HIS A 296 -8.66 14.56 -32.33
C HIS A 296 -9.53 15.42 -33.24
N GLY A 297 -10.86 15.27 -33.18
CA GLY A 297 -11.77 16.12 -33.94
C GLY A 297 -11.65 17.60 -33.56
N LYS A 298 -11.55 17.91 -32.27
CA LYS A 298 -11.35 19.29 -31.78
C LYS A 298 -9.98 19.83 -32.18
N LEU A 299 -8.90 19.05 -32.01
CA LEU A 299 -7.55 19.45 -32.42
C LEU A 299 -7.45 19.66 -33.93
N GLN A 300 -8.05 18.80 -34.75
CA GLN A 300 -8.07 18.97 -36.20
C GLN A 300 -8.77 20.27 -36.61
N SER A 301 -9.82 20.68 -35.89
CA SER A 301 -10.50 21.94 -36.17
C SER A 301 -9.60 23.16 -35.93
N ILE A 302 -8.82 23.13 -34.85
CA ILE A 302 -7.82 24.18 -34.53
C ILE A 302 -6.69 24.14 -35.55
N TRP A 303 -6.16 22.95 -35.83
CA TRP A 303 -5.11 22.75 -36.84
C TRP A 303 -5.48 23.42 -38.16
N LYS A 304 -6.70 23.18 -38.67
CA LYS A 304 -7.18 23.79 -39.92
C LYS A 304 -7.40 25.30 -39.82
N ALA A 305 -7.83 25.82 -38.67
CA ALA A 305 -8.05 27.24 -38.46
C ALA A 305 -6.74 28.05 -38.33
N GLU A 306 -5.67 27.40 -37.86
CA GLU A 306 -4.40 28.03 -37.48
C GLU A 306 -3.25 27.65 -38.43
N GLN A 307 -3.56 27.32 -39.70
CA GLN A 307 -2.55 26.90 -40.69
C GLN A 307 -1.44 27.94 -40.91
N ASP A 308 -1.76 29.23 -40.77
CA ASP A 308 -0.81 30.34 -40.93
C ASP A 308 -0.09 30.72 -39.62
N ASN A 309 -0.29 29.95 -38.55
CA ASN A 309 0.20 30.27 -37.21
C ASN A 309 1.15 29.17 -36.70
N PRO A 310 2.45 29.26 -37.04
CA PRO A 310 3.42 28.21 -36.73
C PRO A 310 3.53 27.93 -35.23
N ALA A 311 3.37 28.94 -34.38
CA ALA A 311 3.45 28.76 -32.93
C ALA A 311 2.36 27.82 -32.38
N ILE A 312 1.13 27.90 -32.89
CA ILE A 312 0.04 26.99 -32.48
C ILE A 312 0.27 25.59 -33.06
N LEU A 313 0.67 25.50 -34.32
CA LEU A 313 0.95 24.21 -34.94
C LEU A 313 2.10 23.48 -34.25
N ASP A 314 3.12 24.20 -33.79
CA ASP A 314 4.25 23.63 -33.03
C ASP A 314 3.81 23.09 -31.67
N VAL A 315 2.89 23.78 -30.98
CA VAL A 315 2.27 23.24 -29.75
C VAL A 315 1.50 21.95 -30.06
N ILE A 316 0.72 21.92 -31.14
CA ILE A 316 -0.03 20.71 -31.53
C ILE A 316 0.93 19.56 -31.90
N ARG A 317 2.04 19.84 -32.61
CA ARG A 317 3.10 18.85 -32.91
C ARG A 317 3.78 18.33 -31.65
N HIS A 318 3.93 19.16 -30.62
CA HIS A 318 4.49 18.72 -29.35
C HIS A 318 3.54 17.76 -28.62
N ILE A 319 2.23 18.04 -28.64
CA ILE A 319 1.21 17.18 -28.02
C ILE A 319 0.99 15.90 -28.85
N ILE A 320 1.00 16.01 -30.17
CA ILE A 320 0.83 14.90 -31.12
C ILE A 320 2.02 14.91 -32.09
N PRO A 321 3.07 14.12 -31.83
CA PRO A 321 4.30 14.12 -32.62
C PRO A 321 4.10 13.90 -34.13
N ASN A 322 3.03 13.20 -34.54
CA ASN A 322 2.69 12.93 -35.94
C ASN A 322 1.47 13.73 -36.44
N ALA A 323 1.23 14.93 -35.87
CA ALA A 323 0.08 15.77 -36.19
C ALA A 323 -0.05 16.08 -37.69
N ASP A 324 1.06 16.38 -38.37
CA ASP A 324 1.05 16.73 -39.80
C ASP A 324 0.50 15.57 -40.65
N GLU A 325 0.97 14.35 -40.44
CA GLU A 325 0.47 13.17 -41.15
C GLU A 325 -1.00 12.88 -40.80
N LEU A 326 -1.32 12.92 -39.51
CA LEU A 326 -2.64 12.57 -38.98
C LEU A 326 -3.74 13.52 -39.46
N PHE A 327 -3.48 14.83 -39.45
CA PHE A 327 -4.47 15.85 -39.75
C PHE A 327 -4.55 16.21 -41.23
N ASN A 328 -3.48 16.05 -42.00
CA ASN A 328 -3.47 16.32 -43.45
C ASN A 328 -4.03 15.15 -44.28
N ALA A 329 -3.84 13.89 -43.85
CA ALA A 329 -4.31 12.70 -44.57
C ALA A 329 -5.85 12.61 -44.72
N ASN A 330 -6.61 13.34 -43.90
CA ASN A 330 -8.08 13.28 -43.84
C ASN A 330 -8.78 14.44 -44.59
N THR A 331 -8.10 15.08 -45.56
CA THR A 331 -8.61 16.27 -46.28
C THR A 331 -9.37 15.97 -47.58
N VAL A 332 -9.52 14.71 -48.02
CA VAL A 332 -10.22 14.41 -49.29
C VAL A 332 -11.32 13.34 -49.13
N PRO A 333 -12.59 13.72 -48.89
CA PRO A 333 -13.72 12.89 -49.28
C PRO A 333 -14.17 13.33 -50.68
N ALA A 334 -13.68 12.65 -51.72
CA ALA A 334 -14.04 12.99 -53.09
C ALA A 334 -15.51 12.67 -53.47
N ASN A 335 -16.29 11.96 -52.63
CA ASN A 335 -17.60 11.43 -53.03
C ASN A 335 -18.66 11.37 -51.90
N GLY A 336 -18.83 12.45 -51.13
CA GLY A 336 -19.97 12.55 -50.19
C GLY A 336 -20.02 11.51 -49.06
N GLU A 337 -18.96 10.73 -48.86
CA GLU A 337 -18.82 9.82 -47.73
C GLU A 337 -18.62 10.62 -46.44
N LYS A 338 -19.29 10.20 -45.37
CA LYS A 338 -19.15 10.79 -44.03
C LYS A 338 -17.67 10.86 -43.67
N GLN A 339 -17.21 12.04 -43.27
CA GLN A 339 -15.84 12.30 -42.83
C GLN A 339 -15.36 11.18 -41.90
N LYS A 340 -14.35 10.42 -42.35
CA LYS A 340 -13.80 9.30 -41.59
C LYS A 340 -13.19 9.86 -40.31
N SER A 341 -13.74 9.45 -39.15
CA SER A 341 -13.21 9.88 -37.86
C SER A 341 -11.75 9.44 -37.73
N ILE A 342 -10.88 10.34 -37.27
CA ILE A 342 -9.49 10.03 -36.95
C ILE A 342 -9.48 8.96 -35.88
N ALA A 343 -8.84 7.83 -36.13
CA ALA A 343 -8.78 6.72 -35.18
C ALA A 343 -7.98 7.12 -33.92
N ALA A 344 -8.28 6.45 -32.81
CA ALA A 344 -7.45 6.49 -31.62
C ALA A 344 -6.04 5.97 -31.94
N PRO A 345 -5.00 6.50 -31.28
CA PRO A 345 -3.65 6.04 -31.52
C PRO A 345 -3.47 4.61 -30.98
N ASP A 346 -2.86 3.74 -31.78
CA ASP A 346 -2.55 2.36 -31.38
C ASP A 346 -1.64 2.34 -30.15
N ILE A 347 -0.74 3.33 -30.04
CA ILE A 347 0.15 3.56 -28.90
C ILE A 347 -0.03 4.99 -28.39
N PRO A 348 -0.26 5.21 -27.08
CA PRO A 348 -0.35 6.55 -26.48
C PRO A 348 0.85 7.43 -26.81
N TYR A 349 0.63 8.73 -26.95
CA TYR A 349 1.65 9.70 -27.37
C TYR A 349 2.68 9.98 -26.27
N VAL A 350 2.27 9.87 -25.00
CA VAL A 350 3.07 10.17 -23.80
C VAL A 350 3.72 11.56 -23.82
N SER A 351 2.99 12.54 -24.37
CA SER A 351 3.46 13.93 -24.50
C SER A 351 3.74 14.59 -23.14
N TRP A 352 3.03 14.14 -22.10
CA TRP A 352 3.16 14.59 -20.71
C TRP A 352 4.43 14.11 -20.00
N LYS A 353 5.18 13.12 -20.53
CA LYS A 353 6.23 12.42 -19.75
C LYS A 353 7.33 13.34 -19.20
N ASN A 354 7.67 14.40 -19.95
CA ASN A 354 8.70 15.38 -19.54
C ASN A 354 8.13 16.50 -18.68
N HIS A 355 6.84 16.45 -18.33
CA HIS A 355 6.14 17.43 -17.51
C HIS A 355 5.85 16.90 -16.10
N VAL A 356 6.26 15.66 -15.78
CA VAL A 356 6.19 15.11 -14.43
C VAL A 356 7.38 15.60 -13.63
N THR A 357 7.13 16.32 -12.54
CA THR A 357 8.19 16.82 -11.65
C THR A 357 8.36 15.94 -10.43
N ASN A 358 7.24 15.58 -9.80
CA ASN A 358 7.23 14.83 -8.55
C ASN A 358 6.42 13.53 -8.69
N PHE A 359 7.01 12.42 -8.27
CA PHE A 359 6.33 11.16 -8.02
C PHE A 359 6.34 10.87 -6.52
N ILE A 360 5.18 10.98 -5.89
CA ILE A 360 5.02 10.81 -4.44
C ILE A 360 4.28 9.50 -4.19
N THR A 361 4.92 8.56 -3.51
CA THR A 361 4.30 7.29 -3.14
C THR A 361 4.06 7.21 -1.64
N ILE A 362 2.86 6.79 -1.23
CA ILE A 362 2.53 6.56 0.18
C ILE A 362 2.17 5.09 0.38
N GLY A 363 2.83 4.40 1.33
CA GLY A 363 2.61 2.97 1.56
C GLY A 363 2.93 2.11 0.34
N SER A 364 4.02 2.41 -0.35
CA SER A 364 4.39 1.84 -1.66
C SER A 364 4.83 0.37 -1.56
N PRO A 365 4.28 -0.54 -2.40
CA PRO A 365 4.75 -1.92 -2.52
C PRO A 365 5.77 -2.12 -3.66
N VAL A 366 6.36 -1.06 -4.23
CA VAL A 366 7.21 -1.17 -5.44
C VAL A 366 8.29 -2.25 -5.29
N ASP A 367 9.12 -2.18 -4.25
CA ASP A 367 10.16 -3.18 -4.00
C ASP A 367 9.61 -4.59 -3.78
N LYS A 368 8.43 -4.72 -3.16
CA LYS A 368 7.78 -6.02 -2.99
C LYS A 368 7.43 -6.63 -4.34
N PHE A 369 6.96 -5.81 -5.28
CA PHE A 369 6.68 -6.29 -6.63
C PHE A 369 7.95 -6.69 -7.39
N LEU A 370 8.99 -5.86 -7.32
CA LEU A 370 10.29 -6.15 -7.93
C LEU A 370 10.91 -7.45 -7.36
N ALA A 371 10.78 -7.67 -6.05
CA ALA A 371 11.34 -8.83 -5.39
C ALA A 371 10.53 -10.12 -5.62
N LEU A 372 9.19 -10.04 -5.62
CA LEU A 372 8.30 -11.18 -5.80
C LEU A 372 8.18 -11.61 -7.27
N TRP A 373 8.11 -10.65 -8.20
CA TRP A 373 7.92 -10.91 -9.64
C TRP A 373 9.07 -10.38 -10.48
N SER A 374 10.32 -10.59 -10.03
CA SER A 374 11.53 -10.02 -10.67
C SER A 374 11.65 -10.23 -12.17
N ASP A 375 11.14 -11.34 -12.70
CA ASP A 375 11.20 -11.65 -14.14
C ASP A 375 10.36 -10.65 -14.97
N ASN A 376 9.39 -9.99 -14.36
CA ASN A 376 8.58 -8.94 -14.99
C ASN A 376 9.31 -7.59 -15.05
N TYR A 377 10.47 -7.45 -14.41
CA TYR A 377 11.19 -6.18 -14.25
C TYR A 377 12.61 -6.22 -14.83
N LEU A 378 12.91 -7.19 -15.71
CA LEU A 378 14.24 -7.34 -16.31
C LEU A 378 14.69 -6.08 -17.05
N HIS A 379 13.76 -5.36 -17.69
CA HIS A 379 14.03 -4.09 -18.38
C HIS A 379 14.61 -3.00 -17.46
N LEU A 380 14.36 -3.03 -16.14
CA LEU A 380 14.94 -2.04 -15.23
C LEU A 380 16.48 -2.12 -15.16
N HIS A 381 17.04 -3.26 -15.54
CA HIS A 381 18.48 -3.49 -15.56
C HIS A 381 19.17 -3.11 -16.87
N ASP A 382 18.41 -2.68 -17.89
CA ASP A 382 18.92 -2.39 -19.22
C ASP A 382 18.55 -0.98 -19.68
N THR A 383 19.49 -0.05 -19.57
CA THR A 383 19.30 1.34 -19.99
C THR A 383 19.19 1.51 -21.51
N SER A 384 19.57 0.51 -22.31
CA SER A 384 19.43 0.57 -23.77
C SER A 384 17.96 0.56 -24.23
N THR A 385 17.05 0.14 -23.34
CA THR A 385 15.61 0.15 -23.57
C THR A 385 14.98 1.54 -23.38
N VAL A 386 15.68 2.47 -22.74
CA VAL A 386 15.21 3.83 -22.43
C VAL A 386 15.63 4.78 -23.56
N ALA A 387 14.75 5.70 -23.94
CA ALA A 387 15.06 6.71 -24.95
C ALA A 387 16.19 7.66 -24.48
N VAL A 388 17.19 7.86 -25.34
CA VAL A 388 18.46 8.58 -25.04
C VAL A 388 18.28 10.09 -24.82
N SER A 389 17.14 10.67 -25.19
CA SER A 389 16.85 12.08 -24.92
C SER A 389 16.66 12.27 -23.42
N ALA A 390 17.71 12.70 -22.71
CA ALA A 390 17.72 12.80 -21.25
C ALA A 390 16.56 13.72 -20.78
N PRO A 391 15.49 13.18 -20.17
CA PRO A 391 14.51 14.00 -19.51
C PRO A 391 15.17 14.68 -18.31
N GLU A 392 14.63 15.82 -17.88
CA GLU A 392 14.89 16.24 -16.51
C GLU A 392 14.42 15.12 -15.58
N LYS A 393 15.28 14.71 -14.62
CA LYS A 393 14.97 13.57 -13.76
C LYS A 393 13.80 13.90 -12.85
N MET A 394 12.86 12.98 -12.73
CA MET A 394 11.71 13.10 -11.83
C MET A 394 12.15 12.91 -10.38
N PHE A 395 11.59 13.66 -9.44
CA PHE A 395 11.83 13.42 -8.00
C PHE A 395 10.88 12.34 -7.48
N HIS A 396 11.39 11.25 -6.92
CA HIS A 396 10.56 10.19 -6.32
C HIS A 396 10.64 10.25 -4.79
N TYR A 397 9.56 10.69 -4.14
CA TYR A 397 9.43 10.70 -2.67
C TYR A 397 8.56 9.54 -2.19
N ASN A 398 9.15 8.60 -1.49
CA ASN A 398 8.44 7.49 -0.85
C ASN A 398 8.18 7.76 0.63
N PHE A 399 6.94 7.57 1.05
CA PHE A 399 6.47 7.77 2.41
C PHE A 399 5.89 6.44 2.90
N CYS A 400 6.54 5.80 3.87
CA CYS A 400 6.03 4.57 4.46
C CYS A 400 5.96 4.65 5.98
N ASP A 401 4.82 4.24 6.55
CA ASP A 401 4.73 4.04 7.99
C ASP A 401 5.27 2.67 8.37
N GLU A 402 6.04 2.60 9.44
CA GLU A 402 6.58 1.34 9.97
C GLU A 402 5.48 0.30 10.24
N GLN A 403 4.25 0.70 10.57
CA GLN A 403 3.16 -0.23 10.86
C GLN A 403 2.38 -0.64 9.60
N ASP A 404 2.78 -0.18 8.40
CA ASP A 404 2.15 -0.53 7.13
C ASP A 404 2.74 -1.82 6.54
N PRO A 405 1.90 -2.86 6.34
CA PRO A 405 2.30 -4.12 5.72
C PRO A 405 2.58 -4.10 4.24
N VAL A 406 2.15 -3.05 3.55
CA VAL A 406 2.31 -2.90 2.12
C VAL A 406 3.48 -1.99 1.83
N GLY A 407 3.59 -0.88 2.56
CA GLY A 407 4.72 0.05 2.49
C GLY A 407 6.06 -0.65 2.65
N HIS A 408 7.02 -0.26 1.82
CA HIS A 408 8.40 -0.72 1.86
C HIS A 408 9.32 0.40 1.36
N HIS A 409 10.59 0.30 1.73
CA HIS A 409 11.68 1.07 1.14
C HIS A 409 11.78 0.85 -0.37
N LEU A 410 12.52 1.72 -1.07
CA LEU A 410 12.77 1.64 -2.52
C LEU A 410 14.19 1.12 -2.85
N GLU A 411 14.76 0.25 -2.01
CA GLU A 411 16.12 -0.25 -2.20
C GLU A 411 16.31 -1.03 -3.49
N GLU A 412 15.40 -1.95 -3.80
CA GLU A 412 15.49 -2.77 -4.99
C GLU A 412 15.30 -1.92 -6.25
N ALA A 413 14.34 -0.99 -6.24
CA ALA A 413 14.13 -0.05 -7.34
C ALA A 413 15.34 0.87 -7.56
N MET A 414 15.86 1.50 -6.50
CA MET A 414 16.99 2.45 -6.57
C MET A 414 18.32 1.82 -7.02
N LYS A 415 18.47 0.50 -6.85
CA LYS A 415 19.63 -0.26 -7.36
C LYS A 415 19.61 -0.41 -8.89
N THR A 416 18.48 -0.18 -9.54
CA THR A 416 18.35 -0.43 -10.98
C THR A 416 18.89 0.74 -11.82
N PRO A 417 19.66 0.47 -12.89
CA PRO A 417 20.16 1.48 -13.81
C PRO A 417 19.08 2.38 -14.43
N VAL A 418 17.92 1.82 -14.80
CA VAL A 418 16.81 2.60 -15.35
C VAL A 418 16.24 3.57 -14.32
N TYR A 419 16.09 3.14 -13.06
CA TYR A 419 15.65 4.05 -12.01
C TYR A 419 16.59 5.24 -11.85
N GLN A 420 17.91 4.99 -11.80
CA GLN A 420 18.92 6.04 -11.67
C GLN A 420 18.96 6.98 -12.89
N THR A 421 18.51 6.50 -14.04
CA THR A 421 18.40 7.32 -15.27
C THR A 421 17.20 8.24 -15.20
N LEU A 422 16.04 7.76 -14.73
CA LEU A 422 14.77 8.48 -14.78
C LEU A 422 14.47 9.31 -13.54
N PHE A 423 14.92 8.86 -12.37
CA PHE A 423 14.61 9.47 -11.08
C PHE A 423 15.84 10.13 -10.47
N ASN A 424 15.61 11.28 -9.84
CA ASN A 424 16.62 11.95 -9.06
C ASN A 424 16.79 11.24 -7.72
N THR A 425 18.02 10.85 -7.41
CA THR A 425 18.40 10.14 -6.18
C THR A 425 19.24 10.98 -5.23
N ASP A 426 19.48 12.25 -5.56
CA ASP A 426 20.34 13.18 -4.81
C ASP A 426 19.47 14.23 -4.09
N PRO A 427 19.71 14.52 -2.80
CA PRO A 427 20.58 13.82 -1.86
C PRO A 427 20.01 12.48 -1.44
N ILE A 428 20.93 11.53 -1.23
CA ILE A 428 20.64 10.19 -0.77
C ILE A 428 19.93 10.28 0.59
N GLY A 429 18.71 9.77 0.67
CA GLY A 429 17.90 9.73 1.90
C GLY A 429 16.66 10.63 1.90
N ASN A 430 16.59 11.68 1.06
CA ASN A 430 15.40 12.54 0.96
C ASN A 430 14.25 11.90 0.17
N HIS A 431 14.50 10.76 -0.48
CA HIS A 431 13.59 10.09 -1.39
C HIS A 431 12.81 8.94 -0.73
N ASP A 432 13.14 8.59 0.50
CA ASP A 432 12.55 7.44 1.20
C ASP A 432 12.40 7.70 2.70
N VAL A 433 11.23 8.19 3.08
CA VAL A 433 10.87 8.66 4.42
C VAL A 433 10.06 7.61 5.15
N VAL A 434 10.68 7.00 6.17
CA VAL A 434 9.99 6.11 7.10
C VAL A 434 9.52 6.88 8.33
N PHE A 435 8.28 6.67 8.73
CA PHE A 435 7.72 7.31 9.92
C PHE A 435 6.85 6.39 10.79
N ARG A 436 6.43 6.91 11.95
CA ARG A 436 5.69 6.19 12.99
C ARG A 436 4.54 7.03 13.53
N ARG A 437 3.45 7.05 12.78
CA ARG A 437 2.28 7.86 13.08
C ARG A 437 1.05 7.03 13.41
N TYR A 438 1.03 5.76 13.01
CA TYR A 438 -0.09 4.87 13.28
C TYR A 438 0.22 3.84 14.37
N GLY A 439 -0.73 3.67 15.27
CA GLY A 439 -0.56 2.85 16.46
C GLY A 439 -1.04 1.41 16.33
N ILE A 440 -1.58 1.03 15.17
CA ILE A 440 -2.19 -0.27 14.93
C ILE A 440 -1.62 -0.82 13.62
N PRO A 441 -0.94 -1.98 13.63
CA PRO A 441 -0.45 -2.64 12.41
C PRO A 441 -1.55 -2.80 11.36
N GLY A 442 -1.24 -2.52 10.10
CA GLY A 442 -2.18 -2.63 8.98
C GLY A 442 -3.19 -1.49 8.85
N VAL A 443 -3.55 -0.82 9.95
CA VAL A 443 -4.47 0.33 9.90
C VAL A 443 -3.78 1.55 9.29
N ALA A 444 -2.46 1.65 9.45
CA ALA A 444 -1.63 2.67 8.81
C ALA A 444 -1.97 2.84 7.32
N HIS A 445 -2.11 1.71 6.63
CA HIS A 445 -2.36 1.63 5.20
C HIS A 445 -3.67 2.30 4.74
N ASN A 446 -4.62 2.56 5.64
CA ASN A 446 -5.87 3.23 5.30
C ASN A 446 -5.96 4.66 5.84
N LEU A 447 -5.06 5.05 6.76
CA LEU A 447 -5.18 6.33 7.47
C LEU A 447 -4.35 7.45 6.85
N TYR A 448 -3.48 7.17 5.88
CA TYR A 448 -2.66 8.19 5.21
C TYR A 448 -3.46 9.37 4.68
N TRP A 449 -4.60 9.10 4.03
CA TRP A 449 -5.47 10.12 3.46
C TRP A 449 -6.08 11.08 4.48
N THR A 450 -6.07 10.69 5.76
CA THR A 450 -6.60 11.50 6.87
C THR A 450 -5.50 12.16 7.69
N ASP A 451 -4.23 12.00 7.29
CA ASP A 451 -3.08 12.50 8.05
C ASP A 451 -2.67 13.90 7.60
N GLN A 452 -3.18 14.90 8.32
CA GLN A 452 -2.91 16.31 8.06
C GLN A 452 -1.42 16.64 7.99
N GLU A 453 -0.63 16.16 8.95
CA GLU A 453 0.81 16.50 9.01
C GLU A 453 1.60 15.91 7.84
N LEU A 454 1.17 14.77 7.31
CA LEU A 454 1.77 14.16 6.13
C LEU A 454 1.54 15.08 4.91
N PHE A 455 0.30 15.49 4.70
CA PHE A 455 -0.05 16.37 3.58
C PHE A 455 0.52 17.78 3.73
N PHE A 456 0.58 18.31 4.95
CA PHE A 456 1.23 19.60 5.20
C PHE A 456 2.69 19.59 4.76
N GLY A 457 3.45 18.57 5.13
CA GLY A 457 4.83 18.49 4.65
C GLY A 457 4.95 18.16 3.16
N ILE A 458 4.03 17.39 2.57
CA ILE A 458 3.99 17.22 1.11
C ILE A 458 3.83 18.57 0.40
N ILE A 459 2.88 19.40 0.83
CA ILE A 459 2.69 20.74 0.23
C ILE A 459 3.88 21.64 0.53
N ASP A 460 4.20 21.84 1.80
CA ASP A 460 5.22 22.80 2.25
C ASP A 460 6.60 22.43 1.69
N LYS A 461 6.96 21.14 1.76
CA LYS A 461 8.32 20.67 1.49
C LYS A 461 8.52 20.11 0.11
N ILE A 462 7.51 19.63 -0.60
CA ILE A 462 7.70 19.07 -1.96
C ILE A 462 7.12 20.02 -3.01
N ILE A 463 5.84 20.40 -2.87
CA ILE A 463 5.14 21.15 -3.92
C ILE A 463 5.56 22.63 -3.94
N ASP A 464 5.64 23.28 -2.78
CA ASP A 464 5.95 24.71 -2.70
C ASP A 464 7.44 25.02 -2.72
N THR A 465 8.27 24.09 -2.23
CA THR A 465 9.70 24.32 -2.11
C THR A 465 10.45 23.76 -3.32
N LYS A 466 10.76 24.62 -4.29
CA LYS A 466 11.58 24.24 -5.47
C LYS A 466 13.00 23.75 -5.12
N THR A 467 13.47 24.00 -3.89
CA THR A 467 14.82 23.62 -3.41
C THR A 467 14.83 22.48 -2.40
N ALA A 468 13.69 21.80 -2.17
CA ALA A 468 13.53 20.70 -1.21
C ALA A 468 14.64 19.66 -1.33
N ASN A 469 15.05 19.44 -2.57
CA ASN A 469 16.03 18.47 -3.05
C ASN A 469 17.48 18.82 -2.75
N THR A 470 17.75 19.86 -1.97
CA THR A 470 19.12 20.21 -1.55
C THR A 470 19.25 20.42 -0.05
N SER A 471 18.14 20.43 0.68
CA SER A 471 18.16 20.69 2.11
C SER A 471 18.31 19.40 2.92
N ALA A 472 19.24 19.41 3.87
CA ALA A 472 19.33 18.39 4.92
C ALA A 472 18.10 18.41 5.85
N GLU A 473 17.25 19.44 5.77
CA GLU A 473 16.03 19.62 6.56
C GLU A 473 14.74 19.17 5.82
N PHE A 474 14.88 18.34 4.78
CA PHE A 474 13.72 17.83 4.03
C PHE A 474 12.75 17.09 4.94
N VAL A 475 13.27 16.23 5.82
CA VAL A 475 12.44 15.46 6.74
C VAL A 475 12.06 16.33 7.94
N TRP A 476 10.77 16.62 8.10
CA TRP A 476 10.27 17.47 9.19
C TRP A 476 10.01 16.65 10.45
N LYS A 477 10.42 17.20 11.60
CA LYS A 477 10.38 16.52 12.91
C LYS A 477 9.01 15.92 13.26
N GLU A 478 7.94 16.58 12.84
CA GLU A 478 6.57 16.17 13.12
C GLU A 478 6.13 14.94 12.32
N ILE A 479 6.77 14.64 11.16
CA ILE A 479 6.44 13.44 10.39
C ILE A 479 6.83 12.18 11.14
N HIS A 480 8.01 12.17 11.78
CA HIS A 480 8.63 10.93 12.24
C HIS A 480 7.85 10.22 13.33
N GLN A 481 7.27 10.95 14.29
CA GLN A 481 6.70 10.30 15.47
C GLN A 481 5.50 11.03 16.04
N LYS A 482 4.34 10.36 16.00
CA LYS A 482 3.22 10.69 16.87
C LYS A 482 3.48 10.00 18.21
N THR A 483 3.73 10.75 19.29
CA THR A 483 4.23 10.23 20.59
C THR A 483 3.44 9.02 21.14
N ARG A 484 2.14 8.92 20.81
CA ARG A 484 1.26 7.82 21.24
C ARG A 484 1.25 6.62 20.30
N ALA A 485 1.61 6.78 19.02
CA ALA A 485 1.55 5.74 18.01
C ALA A 485 2.48 4.58 18.37
N PHE A 486 3.75 4.86 18.66
CA PHE A 486 4.72 3.84 19.05
C PHE A 486 4.31 3.05 20.29
N LYS A 487 3.82 3.74 21.33
CA LYS A 487 3.30 3.09 22.55
C LYS A 487 2.07 2.22 22.24
N SER A 488 1.19 2.70 21.36
CA SER A 488 0.03 1.95 20.91
C SER A 488 0.44 0.70 20.12
N ALA A 489 1.38 0.81 19.18
CA ALA A 489 1.86 -0.32 18.39
C ALA A 489 2.45 -1.43 19.30
N LYS A 490 3.24 -1.03 20.33
CA LYS A 490 3.69 -1.96 21.39
C LYS A 490 2.55 -2.60 22.14
N ARG A 491 1.56 -1.80 22.53
CA ARG A 491 0.37 -2.28 23.22
C ARG A 491 -0.36 -3.33 22.37
N TRP A 492 -0.54 -3.09 21.08
CA TRP A 492 -1.20 -4.04 20.17
C TRP A 492 -0.41 -5.34 20.03
N ALA A 493 0.85 -5.24 19.61
CA ALA A 493 1.68 -6.41 19.31
C ALA A 493 1.96 -7.28 20.54
N TYR A 494 2.29 -6.66 21.68
CA TYR A 494 2.78 -7.38 22.86
C TYR A 494 1.76 -7.55 23.99
N TYR A 495 0.63 -6.83 23.98
CA TYR A 495 -0.35 -6.91 25.06
C TYR A 495 -1.74 -7.25 24.59
N LEU A 496 -2.30 -6.51 23.63
CA LEU A 496 -3.71 -6.63 23.28
C LEU A 496 -4.00 -7.90 22.47
N ILE A 497 -3.22 -8.20 21.43
CA ILE A 497 -3.36 -9.45 20.67
C ILE A 497 -3.15 -10.67 21.60
N PRO A 498 -2.07 -10.74 22.41
CA PRO A 498 -1.92 -11.79 23.42
C PRO A 498 -3.05 -11.85 24.47
N LEU A 499 -3.59 -10.71 24.89
CA LEU A 499 -4.70 -10.67 25.84
C LEU A 499 -5.98 -11.22 25.22
N ILE A 500 -6.29 -10.87 23.97
CA ILE A 500 -7.45 -11.38 23.24
C ILE A 500 -7.33 -12.89 23.08
N THR A 501 -6.17 -13.41 22.68
CA THR A 501 -5.96 -14.87 22.58
C THR A 501 -6.06 -15.56 23.94
N THR A 502 -5.57 -14.92 25.02
CA THR A 502 -5.74 -15.40 26.39
C THR A 502 -7.22 -15.48 26.78
N LEU A 503 -7.98 -14.41 26.57
CA LEU A 503 -9.40 -14.33 26.92
C LEU A 503 -10.20 -15.39 26.17
N ALA A 504 -9.97 -15.54 24.87
CA ALA A 504 -10.62 -16.56 24.06
C ALA A 504 -10.26 -17.99 24.51
N THR A 505 -8.98 -18.25 24.81
CA THR A 505 -8.52 -19.55 25.36
C THR A 505 -9.20 -19.84 26.70
N THR A 506 -9.22 -18.85 27.59
CA THR A 506 -9.84 -18.96 28.92
C THR A 506 -11.33 -19.24 28.82
N ALA A 507 -12.04 -18.53 27.94
CA ALA A 507 -13.46 -18.72 27.74
C ALA A 507 -13.78 -20.14 27.27
N LEU A 508 -12.99 -20.69 26.32
CA LEU A 508 -13.17 -22.05 25.82
C LEU A 508 -12.87 -23.12 26.88
N VAL A 509 -11.78 -22.97 27.62
CA VAL A 509 -11.42 -23.91 28.70
C VAL A 509 -12.45 -23.85 29.83
N SER A 510 -12.85 -22.65 30.25
CA SER A 510 -13.85 -22.47 31.31
C SER A 510 -15.21 -23.02 30.89
N TYR A 511 -15.65 -22.72 29.66
CA TYR A 511 -16.88 -23.27 29.09
C TYR A 511 -16.82 -24.80 29.08
N GLY A 512 -15.72 -25.40 28.63
CA GLY A 512 -15.56 -26.85 28.64
C GLY A 512 -15.71 -27.46 30.04
N ILE A 513 -15.00 -26.91 31.03
CA ILE A 513 -14.98 -27.44 32.39
C ILE A 513 -16.33 -27.25 33.10
N MET A 514 -17.01 -26.14 32.83
CA MET A 514 -18.32 -25.83 33.39
C MET A 514 -19.47 -26.52 32.67
N ASN A 515 -19.24 -27.12 31.51
CA ASN A 515 -20.27 -27.84 30.78
C ASN A 515 -20.55 -29.20 31.42
N ASP A 516 -21.82 -29.49 31.70
CA ASP A 516 -22.27 -30.77 32.23
C ASP A 516 -22.17 -31.89 31.17
N SER A 517 -22.26 -31.53 29.90
CA SER A 517 -22.07 -32.47 28.80
C SER A 517 -20.59 -32.82 28.63
N LEU A 518 -20.26 -34.09 28.85
CA LEU A 518 -18.91 -34.63 28.63
C LEU A 518 -18.41 -34.37 27.20
N LEU A 519 -19.30 -34.46 26.21
CA LEU A 519 -18.96 -34.19 24.81
C LEU A 519 -18.51 -32.74 24.61
N TRP A 520 -19.32 -31.77 25.06
CA TRP A 520 -18.99 -30.35 24.91
C TRP A 520 -17.79 -29.93 25.76
N ARG A 521 -17.60 -30.56 26.91
CA ARG A 521 -16.40 -30.41 27.75
C ARG A 521 -15.14 -30.71 26.97
N TRP A 522 -15.06 -31.91 26.40
CA TRP A 522 -13.89 -32.32 25.63
C TRP A 522 -13.74 -31.54 24.34
N LEU A 523 -14.82 -31.28 23.61
CA LEU A 523 -14.78 -30.48 22.37
C LEU A 523 -14.20 -29.08 22.61
N SER A 524 -14.59 -28.41 23.70
CA SER A 524 -14.14 -27.05 23.98
C SER A 524 -12.68 -26.99 24.43
N ILE A 525 -12.24 -27.97 25.22
CA ILE A 525 -10.83 -28.12 25.63
C ILE A 525 -9.96 -28.47 24.42
N ILE A 526 -10.40 -29.41 23.59
CA ILE A 526 -9.72 -29.77 22.34
C ILE A 526 -9.65 -28.55 21.42
N ALA A 527 -10.74 -27.80 21.25
CA ALA A 527 -10.73 -26.56 20.47
C ALA A 527 -9.72 -25.54 21.00
N ALA A 528 -9.65 -25.34 22.32
CA ALA A 528 -8.66 -24.45 22.93
C ALA A 528 -7.22 -24.90 22.64
N VAL A 529 -6.94 -26.20 22.71
CA VAL A 529 -5.62 -26.76 22.37
C VAL A 529 -5.34 -26.61 20.88
N LEU A 530 -6.30 -26.93 20.00
CA LEU A 530 -6.17 -26.85 18.55
C LEU A 530 -5.91 -25.42 18.05
N LEU A 531 -6.45 -24.41 18.74
CA LEU A 531 -6.18 -23.01 18.44
C LEU A 531 -4.71 -22.64 18.72
N TRP A 532 -4.00 -23.32 19.61
CA TRP A 532 -2.58 -23.11 19.86
C TRP A 532 -1.68 -24.06 19.08
N VAL A 533 -2.13 -25.30 18.91
CA VAL A 533 -1.37 -26.42 18.37
C VAL A 533 -2.25 -27.20 17.41
N GLN A 534 -1.99 -27.09 16.11
CA GLN A 534 -2.70 -27.87 15.11
C GLN A 534 -1.89 -29.15 14.82
N PRO A 535 -2.43 -30.35 15.04
CA PRO A 535 -1.79 -31.58 14.60
C PRO A 535 -1.78 -31.60 13.06
N ASN A 536 -0.65 -31.98 12.46
CA ASN A 536 -0.49 -32.00 11.00
C ASN A 536 -1.19 -33.22 10.33
N LEU A 537 -2.28 -33.71 10.92
CA LEU A 537 -2.96 -34.96 10.57
C LEU A 537 -3.50 -34.97 9.13
N LEU A 538 -4.04 -33.84 8.65
CA LEU A 538 -4.62 -33.72 7.31
C LEU A 538 -3.57 -33.68 6.21
N THR A 539 -2.43 -33.04 6.45
CA THR A 539 -1.29 -33.00 5.51
C THR A 539 -0.60 -34.36 5.45
N ALA A 540 -0.42 -35.02 6.61
CA ALA A 540 0.08 -36.38 6.68
C ALA A 540 -0.83 -37.38 5.94
N TYR A 541 -2.15 -37.22 6.03
CA TYR A 541 -3.12 -38.03 5.27
C TYR A 541 -3.08 -37.74 3.77
N LYS A 542 -3.01 -36.46 3.35
CA LYS A 542 -2.87 -36.09 1.93
C LYS A 542 -1.57 -36.64 1.32
N ASP A 543 -0.45 -36.54 2.03
CA ASP A 543 0.85 -37.07 1.59
C ASP A 543 0.86 -38.61 1.51
N GLU A 544 0.05 -39.31 2.31
CA GLU A 544 -0.14 -40.76 2.20
C GLU A 544 -0.98 -41.16 0.97
N THR A 545 -1.86 -40.27 0.49
CA THR A 545 -2.72 -40.53 -0.68
C THR A 545 -2.10 -40.13 -2.03
N VAL A 546 -1.06 -39.28 -2.03
CA VAL A 546 -0.40 -38.79 -3.26
C VAL A 546 0.93 -39.53 -3.49
N ASP A 547 0.83 -40.65 -4.21
CA ASP A 547 1.85 -41.50 -4.84
C ASP A 547 3.21 -41.68 -4.13
N SER A 548 3.34 -42.81 -3.43
CA SER A 548 4.46 -43.27 -2.61
C SER A 548 5.66 -43.77 -3.42
N ARG A 549 6.29 -42.90 -4.23
CA ARG A 549 7.54 -43.25 -4.95
C ARG A 549 8.61 -42.18 -4.83
N LYS A 550 9.21 -42.05 -3.64
CA LYS A 550 10.64 -41.68 -3.47
C LYS A 550 11.15 -41.89 -2.04
N MET A 551 11.98 -42.94 -1.90
CA MET A 551 13.17 -43.11 -1.06
C MET A 551 13.25 -42.58 0.39
N ALA A 552 13.44 -43.55 1.30
CA ALA A 552 14.64 -43.71 2.12
C ALA A 552 15.26 -42.45 2.78
N ARG A 553 14.44 -41.67 3.50
CA ARG A 553 14.89 -40.97 4.71
C ARG A 553 14.41 -41.75 5.93
N SER A 554 15.13 -41.60 7.05
CA SER A 554 14.83 -42.23 8.34
C SER A 554 13.33 -42.21 8.62
N TRP A 555 12.70 -43.38 8.57
CA TRP A 555 11.25 -43.57 8.76
C TRP A 555 10.73 -42.91 10.05
N LEU A 556 11.60 -42.77 11.05
CA LEU A 556 11.35 -42.08 12.31
C LEU A 556 11.34 -40.56 12.17
N GLU A 557 12.28 -39.95 11.44
CA GLU A 557 12.29 -38.50 11.23
C GLU A 557 11.12 -38.06 10.35
N ASP A 558 10.75 -38.86 9.35
CA ASP A 558 9.64 -38.57 8.47
C ASP A 558 8.29 -38.68 9.21
N LYS A 559 8.09 -39.74 10.02
CA LYS A 559 6.90 -39.84 10.90
C LYS A 559 6.86 -38.74 11.96
N TRP A 560 8.00 -38.41 12.56
CA TRP A 560 8.04 -37.37 13.59
C TRP A 560 7.77 -35.98 13.00
N ASN A 561 8.32 -35.66 11.82
CA ASN A 561 8.02 -34.42 11.11
C ASN A 561 6.56 -34.38 10.61
N LYS A 562 5.97 -35.54 10.25
CA LYS A 562 4.55 -35.68 9.88
C LYS A 562 3.59 -35.54 11.06
N ILE A 563 3.98 -35.91 12.27
CA ILE A 563 3.16 -35.78 13.49
C ILE A 563 3.46 -34.47 14.23
N ARG A 564 4.52 -33.74 13.83
CA ARG A 564 4.98 -32.55 14.52
C ARG A 564 3.84 -31.53 14.62
N PRO A 565 3.48 -31.11 15.84
CA PRO A 565 2.61 -29.97 16.08
C PRO A 565 2.96 -28.79 15.18
N VAL A 566 2.05 -28.37 14.31
CA VAL A 566 2.15 -27.09 13.61
C VAL A 566 1.54 -26.02 14.52
N ARG A 567 2.00 -24.79 14.39
CA ARG A 567 1.40 -23.63 15.08
C ARG A 567 -0.10 -23.57 14.75
N GLY A 568 -0.96 -23.59 15.78
CA GLY A 568 -2.38 -23.29 15.65
C GLY A 568 -2.63 -21.79 15.43
N ILE A 569 -3.87 -21.40 15.16
CA ILE A 569 -4.25 -20.02 14.79
C ILE A 569 -3.81 -18.96 15.81
N PHE A 570 -4.01 -19.15 17.11
CA PHE A 570 -3.57 -18.19 18.14
C PHE A 570 -2.05 -18.09 18.21
N SER A 571 -1.37 -19.23 18.08
CA SER A 571 0.09 -19.26 17.96
C SER A 571 0.55 -18.52 16.71
N ARG A 572 -0.14 -18.69 15.56
CA ARG A 572 0.15 -17.96 14.32
C ARG A 572 -0.18 -16.47 14.43
N LEU A 573 -1.27 -16.05 15.09
CA LEU A 573 -1.63 -14.65 15.27
C LEU A 573 -0.66 -13.92 16.21
N VAL A 574 -0.30 -14.54 17.34
CA VAL A 574 0.68 -13.98 18.27
C VAL A 574 2.07 -13.98 17.65
N SER A 575 2.46 -15.09 16.99
CA SER A 575 3.71 -15.14 16.23
C SER A 575 3.70 -14.10 15.13
N ALA A 576 2.64 -13.97 14.34
CA ALA A 576 2.52 -13.00 13.26
C ALA A 576 2.61 -11.59 13.82
N ALA A 577 1.91 -11.23 14.90
CA ALA A 577 2.04 -9.90 15.49
C ALA A 577 3.48 -9.55 15.92
N ILE A 578 4.24 -10.55 16.41
CA ILE A 578 5.63 -10.40 16.85
C ILE A 578 6.60 -10.44 15.66
N GLU A 579 6.41 -11.38 14.74
CA GLU A 579 7.19 -11.59 13.52
C GLU A 579 6.97 -10.48 12.52
N TRP A 580 5.77 -9.92 12.46
CA TRP A 580 5.41 -8.74 11.71
C TRP A 580 6.27 -7.57 12.16
N ARG A 581 6.29 -7.33 13.47
CA ARG A 581 7.19 -6.34 14.05
C ARG A 581 8.66 -6.67 13.84
N ARG A 582 9.04 -7.96 13.82
CA ARG A 582 10.40 -8.39 13.49
C ARG A 582 10.75 -8.10 12.03
N ILE A 583 9.88 -8.45 11.09
CA ILE A 583 10.06 -8.23 9.65
C ILE A 583 10.25 -6.74 9.41
N LEU A 584 9.38 -5.90 9.97
CA LEU A 584 9.53 -4.44 9.91
C LEU A 584 10.87 -3.95 10.51
N ILE A 585 11.34 -4.59 11.58
CA ILE A 585 12.66 -4.28 12.16
C ILE A 585 13.81 -4.78 11.28
N VAL A 586 13.72 -5.97 10.69
CA VAL A 586 14.77 -6.55 9.82
C VAL A 586 14.84 -5.80 8.49
N GLU A 587 13.70 -5.51 7.88
CA GLU A 587 13.58 -4.65 6.70
C GLU A 587 14.21 -3.29 6.98
N SER A 588 13.94 -2.68 8.15
CA SER A 588 14.64 -1.45 8.52
C SER A 588 16.14 -1.63 8.78
N LEU A 589 16.60 -2.82 9.17
CA LEU A 589 18.01 -3.08 9.48
C LEU A 589 18.86 -3.25 8.21
N ASP A 590 18.36 -3.99 7.23
CA ASP A 590 19.02 -4.19 5.92
C ASP A 590 19.03 -2.88 5.08
N SER A 591 18.09 -1.96 5.35
CA SER A 591 17.99 -0.63 4.71
C SER A 591 19.05 0.41 5.11
N ASN A 592 19.91 0.06 6.08
CA ASN A 592 20.84 0.99 6.73
C ASN A 592 22.18 1.16 6.02
N THR A 593 22.39 0.49 4.90
CA THR A 593 23.64 0.63 4.14
C THR A 593 23.33 0.83 2.66
N VAL A 594 23.39 2.07 2.21
CA VAL A 594 23.57 2.36 0.78
C VAL A 594 25.08 2.43 0.55
N PRO A 595 25.70 1.44 -0.12
CA PRO A 595 27.10 1.56 -0.51
C PRO A 595 27.17 2.63 -1.60
N VAL A 596 27.80 3.76 -1.29
CA VAL A 596 28.18 4.76 -2.28
C VAL A 596 29.69 4.72 -2.35
N ASP A 597 30.24 4.34 -3.51
CA ASP A 597 31.68 4.26 -3.77
C ASP A 597 32.50 3.48 -2.73
N GLY A 598 31.92 2.39 -2.21
CA GLY A 598 32.58 1.54 -1.20
C GLY A 598 32.66 2.16 0.20
N THR A 599 32.11 3.36 0.40
CA THR A 599 31.93 3.99 1.72
C THR A 599 30.51 3.75 2.23
N HIS A 600 30.42 3.16 3.42
CA HIS A 600 29.16 3.01 4.15
C HIS A 600 28.81 4.36 4.77
N TYR A 601 27.77 5.02 4.25
CA TYR A 601 27.21 6.19 4.91
C TYR A 601 26.29 5.72 6.03
N ASP A 602 26.67 6.06 7.27
CA ASP A 602 25.81 5.96 8.44
C ASP A 602 24.75 7.06 8.26
N VAL A 603 23.58 6.71 7.69
CA VAL A 603 22.47 7.66 7.53
C VAL A 603 21.94 7.95 8.93
N SER A 604 22.59 8.89 9.61
CA SER A 604 22.55 9.08 11.06
C SER A 604 21.16 9.38 11.65
N GLU A 605 20.16 9.72 10.82
CA GLU A 605 18.74 9.79 11.23
C GLU A 605 17.87 8.59 10.79
N ARG A 606 18.28 7.84 9.75
CA ARG A 606 17.63 6.57 9.32
C ARG A 606 17.75 5.47 10.39
N ILE A 607 18.82 5.56 11.19
CA ILE A 607 19.35 4.48 12.04
C ILE A 607 18.88 4.55 13.51
N ALA A 608 18.45 5.70 14.02
CA ALA A 608 18.39 5.91 15.47
C ALA A 608 17.19 5.25 16.19
N PHE A 609 16.06 5.00 15.53
CA PHE A 609 14.80 4.74 16.25
C PHE A 609 14.27 3.30 16.16
N GLN A 610 14.67 2.51 15.16
CA GLN A 610 14.24 1.12 14.97
C GLN A 610 15.19 0.11 15.63
N SER A 611 16.50 0.38 15.56
CA SER A 611 17.54 -0.43 16.19
C SER A 611 17.49 -0.37 17.72
N GLN A 612 17.17 0.77 18.33
CA GLN A 612 17.23 1.00 19.80
C GLN A 612 16.39 0.03 20.64
N GLU A 613 15.29 -0.52 20.12
CA GLU A 613 14.46 -1.48 20.88
C GLU A 613 15.11 -2.88 20.98
N MET A 614 15.78 -3.32 19.92
CA MET A 614 16.41 -4.65 19.84
C MET A 614 17.91 -4.64 20.18
N THR A 615 18.54 -3.47 20.25
CA THR A 615 19.95 -3.31 20.63
C THR A 615 20.13 -2.99 22.11
N ASP A 616 19.39 -2.01 22.68
CA ASP A 616 19.76 -1.47 24.00
C ASP A 616 19.00 -2.05 25.21
N LYS A 617 17.77 -2.54 25.02
CA LYS A 617 16.93 -3.04 26.14
C LYS A 617 16.11 -4.33 25.90
N PRO A 618 16.38 -5.19 24.90
CA PRO A 618 15.56 -6.38 24.63
C PRO A 618 15.54 -7.34 25.82
N LEU A 619 16.69 -7.54 26.48
CA LEU A 619 16.80 -8.42 27.64
C LEU A 619 15.99 -7.89 28.84
N LYS A 620 15.94 -6.58 29.05
CA LYS A 620 15.11 -5.97 30.10
C LYS A 620 13.62 -6.20 29.82
N TYR A 621 13.22 -6.09 28.56
CA TYR A 621 11.83 -6.29 28.17
C TYR A 621 11.42 -7.77 28.23
N VAL A 622 12.28 -8.69 27.79
CA VAL A 622 12.09 -10.14 27.95
C VAL A 622 12.02 -10.51 29.43
N ALA A 623 12.92 -10.00 30.26
CA ALA A 623 12.91 -10.22 31.70
C ALA A 623 11.60 -9.73 32.33
N LEU A 624 11.08 -8.57 31.92
CA LEU A 624 9.79 -8.06 32.36
C LEU A 624 8.64 -8.99 31.95
N LEU A 625 8.61 -9.44 30.69
CA LEU A 625 7.58 -10.38 30.21
C LEU A 625 7.62 -11.71 30.97
N ILE A 626 8.82 -12.25 31.24
CA ILE A 626 9.02 -13.47 32.02
C ILE A 626 8.59 -13.26 33.48
N ALA A 627 8.95 -12.12 34.09
CA ALA A 627 8.56 -11.82 35.47
C ALA A 627 7.04 -11.72 35.61
N VAL A 628 6.36 -11.03 34.68
CA VAL A 628 4.89 -10.95 34.65
C VAL A 628 4.26 -12.33 34.46
N ALA A 629 4.82 -13.17 33.57
CA ALA A 629 4.35 -14.54 33.36
C ALA A 629 4.53 -15.40 34.62
N GLY A 630 5.69 -15.30 35.29
CA GLY A 630 6.00 -16.00 36.52
C GLY A 630 5.08 -15.62 37.69
N LEU A 631 4.86 -14.31 37.89
CA LEU A 631 3.94 -13.81 38.92
C LEU A 631 2.49 -14.27 38.64
N SER A 632 2.06 -14.22 37.38
CA SER A 632 0.73 -14.70 36.99
C SER A 632 0.58 -16.20 37.23
N LEU A 633 1.65 -16.99 36.98
CA LEU A 633 1.64 -18.43 37.21
C LEU A 633 1.59 -18.76 38.71
N ALA A 634 2.37 -18.05 39.53
CA ALA A 634 2.32 -18.17 40.98
C ALA A 634 0.91 -17.85 41.53
N GLY A 635 0.29 -16.78 41.03
CA GLY A 635 -1.10 -16.43 41.35
C GLY A 635 -2.10 -17.53 40.97
N SER A 636 -1.95 -18.13 39.80
CA SER A 636 -2.76 -19.30 39.39
C SER A 636 -2.56 -20.48 40.35
N LEU A 637 -1.32 -20.82 40.66
CA LEU A 637 -1.03 -21.95 41.55
C LEU A 637 -1.60 -21.71 42.96
N ALA A 638 -1.51 -20.49 43.49
CA ALA A 638 -2.12 -20.12 44.75
C ALA A 638 -3.65 -20.21 44.71
N LEU A 639 -4.30 -19.69 43.66
CA LEU A 639 -5.75 -19.80 43.45
C LEU A 639 -6.18 -21.27 43.35
N GLY A 640 -5.46 -22.07 42.55
CA GLY A 640 -5.70 -23.50 42.41
C GLY A 640 -5.57 -24.21 43.75
N TYR A 641 -4.51 -23.93 44.52
CA TYR A 641 -4.32 -24.47 45.85
C TYR A 641 -5.49 -24.11 46.78
N THR A 642 -5.92 -22.85 46.84
CA THR A 642 -7.07 -22.44 47.68
C THR A 642 -8.41 -23.05 47.25
N LEU A 643 -8.57 -23.38 45.96
CA LEU A 643 -9.80 -23.97 45.42
C LEU A 643 -9.87 -25.49 45.59
N TYR A 644 -8.71 -26.16 45.65
CA TYR A 644 -8.63 -27.63 45.69
C TYR A 644 -8.18 -28.19 47.05
N TYR A 645 -7.37 -27.45 47.80
CA TYR A 645 -7.08 -27.72 49.19
C TYR A 645 -8.00 -26.83 50.03
N PRO A 646 -9.15 -27.35 50.52
CA PRO A 646 -9.80 -26.66 51.61
C PRO A 646 -8.77 -26.58 52.74
N PHE A 647 -8.48 -25.37 53.21
CA PHE A 647 -7.73 -25.18 54.44
C PHE A 647 -8.30 -26.16 55.47
N GLU A 648 -7.45 -27.03 56.01
CA GLU A 648 -7.67 -27.67 57.31
C GLU A 648 -7.64 -26.57 58.39
N ALA A 649 -8.52 -25.58 58.26
CA ALA A 649 -8.91 -24.71 59.35
C ALA A 649 -9.97 -25.48 60.14
N ASP A 650 -9.46 -26.14 61.17
CA ASP A 650 -10.12 -26.77 62.31
C ASP A 650 -10.77 -28.16 62.12
N GLU A 651 -10.10 -29.13 62.74
CA GLU A 651 -10.65 -30.38 63.31
C GLU A 651 -11.91 -30.17 64.20
N LEU A 652 -12.40 -28.95 64.40
CA LEU A 652 -13.58 -28.62 65.21
C LEU A 652 -14.88 -28.41 64.40
N LEU A 653 -14.84 -28.39 63.06
CA LEU A 653 -16.04 -28.25 62.21
C LEU A 653 -16.29 -29.45 61.29
N HIS A 654 -15.80 -30.63 61.66
CA HIS A 654 -15.84 -31.81 60.80
C HIS A 654 -17.14 -32.63 60.85
N ILE A 655 -18.20 -32.15 61.50
CA ILE A 655 -19.49 -32.85 61.56
C ILE A 655 -20.57 -32.00 60.86
N HIS A 656 -20.98 -32.50 59.69
CA HIS A 656 -22.15 -32.12 58.87
C HIS A 656 -22.08 -31.07 57.75
N LEU A 657 -21.00 -30.30 57.56
CA LEU A 657 -20.97 -29.35 56.42
C LEU A 657 -20.33 -29.88 55.11
N PHE A 658 -19.49 -30.90 55.17
CA PHE A 658 -18.66 -31.30 54.01
C PHE A 658 -19.25 -32.39 53.09
N THR A 659 -20.33 -33.07 53.49
CA THR A 659 -21.08 -33.98 52.59
C THR A 659 -22.01 -33.23 51.62
N HIS A 660 -22.13 -31.91 51.72
CA HIS A 660 -22.90 -31.07 50.80
C HIS A 660 -22.05 -30.19 49.86
N LEU A 661 -20.73 -30.36 49.81
CA LEU A 661 -19.88 -29.61 48.87
C LEU A 661 -19.95 -30.11 47.42
N SER A 662 -20.56 -31.27 47.16
CA SER A 662 -21.02 -31.64 45.81
C SER A 662 -22.26 -30.83 45.36
N THR A 663 -22.89 -30.08 46.26
CA THR A 663 -24.04 -29.21 45.98
C THR A 663 -23.75 -27.71 46.11
N ILE A 664 -22.54 -27.28 46.52
CA ILE A 664 -22.14 -25.87 46.43
C ILE A 664 -21.63 -25.57 45.01
N SER A 665 -22.53 -25.65 44.03
CA SER A 665 -22.40 -24.99 42.74
C SER A 665 -22.69 -23.49 42.88
N GLY A 666 -22.10 -22.86 43.90
CA GLY A 666 -22.25 -21.44 44.15
C GLY A 666 -21.57 -20.61 43.05
N PRO A 667 -22.16 -19.47 42.63
CA PRO A 667 -21.57 -18.56 41.65
C PRO A 667 -20.10 -18.20 41.94
N TRP A 668 -19.73 -18.12 43.22
CA TRP A 668 -18.37 -17.83 43.69
C TRP A 668 -17.33 -18.90 43.36
N LEU A 669 -17.69 -20.19 43.44
CA LEU A 669 -16.78 -21.28 43.10
C LEU A 669 -16.50 -21.29 41.59
N ASN A 670 -17.53 -21.04 40.79
CA ASN A 670 -17.40 -20.91 39.34
C ASN A 670 -16.56 -19.68 38.96
N ALA A 671 -16.76 -18.54 39.62
CA ALA A 671 -15.93 -17.36 39.44
C ALA A 671 -14.45 -17.62 39.81
N GLY A 672 -14.19 -18.33 40.92
CA GLY A 672 -12.84 -18.75 41.32
C GLY A 672 -12.17 -19.66 40.29
N LYS A 673 -12.89 -20.66 39.76
CA LYS A 673 -12.41 -21.53 38.69
C LYS A 673 -12.09 -20.76 37.41
N ILE A 674 -12.97 -19.85 36.98
CA ILE A 674 -12.74 -18.99 35.81
C ILE A 674 -11.49 -18.11 36.05
N ALA A 675 -11.35 -17.52 37.22
CA ALA A 675 -10.19 -16.70 37.58
C ALA A 675 -8.89 -17.50 37.51
N PHE A 676 -8.87 -18.73 38.05
CA PHE A 676 -7.73 -19.64 37.95
C PHE A 676 -7.34 -19.94 36.50
N PHE A 677 -8.29 -20.31 35.65
CA PHE A 677 -8.00 -20.61 34.24
C PHE A 677 -7.58 -19.38 33.45
N PHE A 678 -8.11 -18.21 33.81
CA PHE A 678 -7.68 -16.94 33.23
C PHE A 678 -6.21 -16.66 33.53
N THR A 679 -5.83 -16.70 34.81
CA THR A 679 -4.46 -16.41 35.23
C THR A 679 -3.48 -17.45 34.66
N LEU A 680 -3.88 -18.72 34.58
CA LEU A 680 -3.03 -19.78 34.04
C LEU A 680 -2.82 -19.61 32.53
N SER A 681 -3.91 -19.40 31.79
CA SER A 681 -3.85 -19.14 30.34
C SER A 681 -3.01 -17.91 30.06
N TYR A 682 -3.20 -16.82 30.84
CA TYR A 682 -2.43 -15.59 30.68
C TYR A 682 -0.92 -15.82 30.85
N SER A 683 -0.50 -16.58 31.85
CA SER A 683 0.90 -16.95 32.05
C SER A 683 1.48 -17.71 30.87
N LEU A 684 0.76 -18.73 30.39
CA LEU A 684 1.21 -19.56 29.27
C LEU A 684 1.37 -18.73 27.99
N VAL A 685 0.39 -17.87 27.69
CA VAL A 685 0.48 -16.95 26.55
C VAL A 685 1.64 -15.98 26.70
N ARG A 686 1.91 -15.47 27.91
CA ARG A 686 3.03 -14.57 28.17
C ARG A 686 4.39 -15.23 28.00
N PHE A 687 4.56 -16.46 28.47
CA PHE A 687 5.77 -17.25 28.18
C PHE A 687 5.95 -17.48 26.69
N TYR A 688 4.86 -17.77 25.96
CA TYR A 688 4.90 -17.91 24.50
C TYR A 688 5.31 -16.62 23.79
N VAL A 689 4.78 -15.45 24.22
CA VAL A 689 5.18 -14.14 23.70
C VAL A 689 6.66 -13.89 23.95
N ALA A 690 7.15 -14.15 25.17
CA ALA A 690 8.56 -13.96 25.51
C ALA A 690 9.48 -14.88 24.69
N GLY A 691 9.11 -16.15 24.52
CA GLY A 691 9.85 -17.11 23.71
C GLY A 691 9.86 -16.73 22.21
N SER A 692 8.70 -16.35 21.68
CA SER A 692 8.58 -15.88 20.28
C SER A 692 9.40 -14.61 20.04
N PHE A 693 9.36 -13.65 20.97
CA PHE A 693 10.19 -12.45 20.91
C PHE A 693 11.68 -12.78 20.96
N LEU A 694 12.11 -13.65 21.88
CA LEU A 694 13.51 -14.05 21.98
C LEU A 694 14.00 -14.77 20.71
N GLY A 695 13.16 -15.63 20.13
CA GLY A 695 13.46 -16.32 18.87
C GLY A 695 13.49 -15.38 17.67
N ALA A 696 12.64 -14.36 17.64
CA ALA A 696 12.72 -13.28 16.66
C ALA A 696 14.01 -12.47 16.83
N TRP A 697 14.31 -12.02 18.05
CA TRP A 697 15.50 -11.25 18.39
C TRP A 697 16.81 -11.96 18.05
N LYS A 698 16.93 -13.25 18.38
CA LYS A 698 18.12 -14.06 18.03
C LYS A 698 18.39 -14.12 16.53
N ARG A 699 17.33 -14.12 15.69
CA ARG A 699 17.45 -14.14 14.23
C ARG A 699 17.82 -12.78 13.63
N CYS A 700 17.65 -11.68 14.39
CA CYS A 700 17.97 -10.33 13.96
C CYS A 700 19.36 -9.87 14.36
N ARG A 701 20.09 -10.64 15.18
CA ARG A 701 21.49 -10.35 15.44
C ARG A 701 22.29 -10.77 14.22
N PRO A 702 23.03 -9.85 13.57
CA PRO A 702 24.15 -10.25 12.73
C PRO A 702 25.08 -11.09 13.61
N GLU A 703 25.59 -12.19 13.08
CA GLU A 703 26.67 -12.96 13.73
C GLU A 703 27.92 -12.11 13.92
#